data_AF-G0QIQ9-F1
#
_entry.id   AF-G0QIQ9-F1
#
_cell.length_a   1.000
_cell.length_b   1.000
_cell.length_c   1.000
_cell.angle_alpha   90.00
_cell.angle_beta   90.00
_cell.angle_gamma   90.00
#
_symmetry.space_group_name_H-M   'P 1'
#
loop_
_entity.id
_entity.type
_entity.pdbx_description
1 polymer ?
#
loop_
_entity_poly.entity_id
_entity_poly.type
_entity_poly.pdbx_seq_one_letter_code
_entity_poly.pdbx_strand_id
1 'polypeptide(L)'
;MEQEQQQNNDIPENAPTDCPGTKSEEAGKSSSCQGCPNQQICASGKANEPDPALKDIQKHMQLVKHKILVLSGKGGVGKSTVSSQLALQLANLGYEVGLLDIDLCGPSIPRMMGLLNHEVHQSAEGWSPVYVEDNLGVMSIGFLLGNQDDPIIWRGPRKNGLIKRFLTDVCWGELDFLIVDTPPGTSDEHLSIVQYMQLDPKNDGTVIITTPQEVSLQDVRKELNFCIKTQLNILGVVENMSGFVCPNCACQSDIFPPVSGGAQKMCDDFKIQLLGKIPLEPKVLICAEKGKSIVSEHPETNAGQAYVKIVQTYADLPVHCVKSEIVGKWQIQISHPIVKGNSRSMVTCGHEVPDNPNTSFKASNGKIQGVQQTFDIELTKDNKVLGELGEGTWTMIYDEGWEIDYGGIKFMNFFKYSKKELSLFYKIDCGKTLVGWYNNYTELNRGCSQGELNQLAGRKKKKVLQKKQYFTSFIQKEIKEELIQTTESSRKQEFPKNFSWQDKVPQTIQQAGCGSCYAIATAQMLSARIKIQSGEDVLISAQHSIDCNYYNQGCEGGYSTLVGKFGNEFEMVPESCHPYKAKNGKCETCDLSSLEFIYKVVNYGYIGGAYGKSNEYLMMEEMYKNGPIVVSFEPDYEFMSYSEGIYKSEKIGLKNDDWEKVDHSVLCVGWGEDDINGKYWIVQNSWGESWGEKGYFKIARGNNEASIESMGEFATIQKVQNPLYKQNNNSS
;
A
#
# COMPACT_ATOMS: atom_id res chain seq x y z
N MET A 1 -23.93 -32.84 -33.09
CA MET A 1 -22.67 -33.42 -33.60
C MET A 1 -21.65 -32.29 -33.61
N GLU A 2 -21.16 -31.91 -32.44
CA GLU A 2 -20.15 -30.87 -32.27
C GLU A 2 -19.23 -31.36 -31.14
N GLN A 3 -18.32 -32.26 -31.50
CA GLN A 3 -17.08 -32.55 -30.79
C GLN A 3 -16.06 -32.90 -31.87
N GLU A 4 -14.79 -32.60 -31.61
CA GLU A 4 -13.61 -32.77 -32.50
C GLU A 4 -13.24 -31.56 -33.37
N GLN A 5 -12.69 -30.55 -32.72
CA GLN A 5 -11.53 -29.82 -33.23
C GLN A 5 -10.72 -29.27 -32.04
N GLN A 6 -10.18 -30.18 -31.22
CA GLN A 6 -9.04 -29.87 -30.37
C GLN A 6 -7.79 -30.07 -31.25
N GLN A 7 -7.05 -29.00 -31.53
CA GLN A 7 -5.70 -29.12 -32.09
C GLN A 7 -4.82 -29.90 -31.11
N ASN A 8 -4.38 -31.09 -31.52
CA ASN A 8 -3.46 -31.96 -30.78
C ASN A 8 -2.08 -31.29 -30.65
N ASN A 9 -1.85 -30.60 -29.52
CA ASN A 9 -0.56 -29.96 -29.17
C ASN A 9 0.57 -30.96 -28.83
N ASP A 10 0.35 -32.26 -29.00
CA ASP A 10 1.28 -33.33 -28.63
C ASP A 10 1.95 -34.01 -29.85
N ILE A 11 1.72 -33.46 -31.05
CA ILE A 11 2.36 -33.84 -32.31
C ILE A 11 3.37 -32.73 -32.69
N PRO A 12 4.69 -33.01 -32.66
CA PRO A 12 5.70 -32.04 -33.10
C PRO A 12 5.53 -31.61 -34.57
N GLU A 13 5.87 -30.37 -34.93
CA GLU A 13 5.73 -29.85 -36.30
C GLU A 13 6.51 -30.65 -37.36
N ASN A 14 7.56 -31.38 -36.94
CA ASN A 14 8.38 -32.24 -37.78
C ASN A 14 7.97 -33.73 -37.75
N ALA A 15 6.81 -34.06 -37.18
CA ALA A 15 6.29 -35.42 -37.17
C ALA A 15 5.71 -35.81 -38.54
N PRO A 16 5.71 -37.12 -38.89
CA PRO A 16 5.00 -37.61 -40.07
C PRO A 16 3.51 -37.25 -40.02
N THR A 17 2.88 -37.02 -41.17
CA THR A 17 1.46 -36.63 -41.30
C THR A 17 0.50 -37.58 -40.59
N ASP A 18 0.88 -38.85 -40.42
CA ASP A 18 0.06 -39.89 -39.80
C ASP A 18 0.47 -40.21 -38.35
N CYS A 19 1.16 -39.28 -37.67
CA CYS A 19 1.55 -39.45 -36.27
C CYS A 19 0.32 -39.41 -35.35
N PRO A 20 0.05 -40.46 -34.55
CA PRO A 20 -1.12 -40.50 -33.68
C PRO A 20 -1.05 -39.54 -32.49
N GLY A 21 0.10 -38.90 -32.24
CA GLY A 21 0.35 -38.09 -31.03
C GLY A 21 0.90 -38.93 -29.88
N THR A 22 1.59 -38.27 -28.95
CA THR A 22 2.18 -38.94 -27.77
C THR A 22 1.14 -39.34 -26.74
N LYS A 23 -0.04 -38.73 -26.76
CA LYS A 23 -1.17 -39.00 -25.84
C LYS A 23 -2.20 -40.00 -26.36
N SER A 24 -2.07 -40.47 -27.59
CA SER A 24 -2.99 -41.45 -28.19
C SER A 24 -2.75 -42.86 -27.68
N GLU A 25 -3.79 -43.69 -27.62
CA GLU A 25 -3.68 -45.12 -27.30
C GLU A 25 -2.86 -45.90 -28.34
N GLU A 26 -2.78 -45.36 -29.57
CA GLU A 26 -1.99 -45.88 -30.69
C GLU A 26 -0.53 -45.40 -30.68
N ALA A 27 -0.13 -44.53 -29.74
CA ALA A 27 1.22 -44.01 -29.63
C ALA A 27 2.25 -45.15 -29.47
N GLY A 28 3.21 -45.22 -30.40
CA GLY A 28 4.23 -46.28 -30.45
C GLY A 28 3.72 -47.65 -30.93
N LYS A 29 2.42 -47.80 -31.18
CA LYS A 29 1.77 -49.04 -31.64
C LYS A 29 1.28 -48.98 -33.09
N SER A 30 1.02 -47.78 -33.62
CA SER A 30 0.58 -47.62 -35.01
C SER A 30 1.71 -47.92 -36.01
N SER A 31 1.32 -48.24 -37.24
CA SER A 31 2.24 -48.45 -38.37
C SER A 31 3.07 -47.21 -38.65
N SER A 32 2.50 -46.01 -38.47
CA SER A 32 3.17 -44.72 -38.59
C SER A 32 4.28 -44.50 -37.55
N CYS A 33 4.28 -45.25 -36.44
CA CYS A 33 5.32 -45.16 -35.41
C CYS A 33 6.51 -46.11 -35.66
N GLN A 34 6.47 -46.99 -36.67
CA GLN A 34 7.56 -47.90 -36.97
C GLN A 34 8.83 -47.14 -37.41
N GLY A 35 9.93 -47.36 -36.69
CA GLY A 35 11.21 -46.69 -36.94
C GLY A 35 11.36 -45.33 -36.26
N CYS A 36 10.37 -44.89 -35.48
CA CYS A 36 10.47 -43.69 -34.65
C CYS A 36 11.43 -43.93 -33.47
N PRO A 37 12.40 -43.03 -33.20
CA PRO A 37 13.35 -43.17 -32.09
C PRO A 37 12.70 -43.36 -30.71
N ASN A 38 11.50 -42.78 -30.52
CA ASN A 38 10.76 -42.82 -29.25
C ASN A 38 9.61 -43.86 -29.25
N GLN A 39 9.55 -44.77 -30.24
CA GLN A 39 8.46 -45.74 -30.40
C GLN A 39 8.23 -46.59 -29.14
N GLN A 40 9.30 -47.13 -28.54
CA GLN A 40 9.17 -47.99 -27.35
C GLN A 40 8.67 -47.23 -26.12
N ILE A 41 9.07 -45.97 -25.96
CA ILE A 41 8.65 -45.11 -24.84
C ILE A 41 7.16 -44.79 -24.96
N CYS A 42 6.70 -44.43 -26.17
CA CYS A 42 5.29 -44.18 -26.46
C CYS A 42 4.45 -45.46 -26.25
N ALA A 43 4.92 -46.60 -26.77
CA ALA A 43 4.23 -47.88 -26.66
C ALA A 43 4.08 -48.36 -25.21
N SER A 44 5.04 -48.00 -24.34
CA SER A 44 5.03 -48.35 -22.92
C SER A 44 4.03 -47.55 -22.08
N GLY A 45 3.42 -46.50 -22.63
CA GLY A 45 2.53 -45.61 -21.88
C GLY A 45 3.24 -44.65 -20.91
N LYS A 46 4.56 -44.80 -20.70
CA LYS A 46 5.36 -43.91 -19.82
C LYS A 46 5.34 -42.44 -20.25
N ALA A 47 5.11 -42.16 -21.54
CA ALA A 47 4.95 -40.79 -22.03
C ALA A 47 3.66 -40.11 -21.54
N ASN A 48 2.67 -40.90 -21.08
CA ASN A 48 1.37 -40.44 -20.58
C ASN A 48 1.31 -40.32 -19.06
N GLU A 49 2.32 -40.83 -18.34
CA GLU A 49 2.37 -40.72 -16.89
C GLU A 49 2.75 -39.27 -16.52
N PRO A 50 1.97 -38.59 -15.65
CA PRO A 50 2.34 -37.27 -15.16
C PRO A 50 3.67 -37.39 -14.41
N ASP A 51 4.58 -36.46 -14.69
CA ASP A 51 5.93 -36.48 -14.14
C ASP A 51 5.89 -36.60 -12.61
N PRO A 52 6.48 -37.67 -12.01
CA PRO A 52 6.41 -37.90 -10.57
C PRO A 52 6.98 -36.74 -9.75
N ALA A 53 7.91 -35.96 -10.32
CA ALA A 53 8.48 -34.77 -9.68
C ALA A 53 7.41 -33.70 -9.36
N LEU A 54 6.29 -33.66 -10.08
CA LEU A 54 5.24 -32.66 -9.88
C LEU A 54 4.57 -32.76 -8.51
N LYS A 55 4.37 -33.98 -8.00
CA LYS A 55 3.79 -34.20 -6.66
C LYS A 55 4.74 -33.75 -5.56
N ASP A 56 6.03 -33.99 -5.75
CA ASP A 56 7.07 -33.59 -4.80
C ASP A 56 7.25 -32.07 -4.78
N ILE A 57 7.24 -31.42 -5.95
CA ILE A 57 7.24 -29.96 -6.06
C ILE A 57 6.03 -29.37 -5.33
N GLN A 58 4.81 -29.87 -5.58
CA GLN A 58 3.62 -29.39 -4.87
C GLN A 58 3.74 -29.54 -3.35
N LYS A 59 4.28 -30.66 -2.87
CA LYS A 59 4.44 -30.90 -1.44
C LYS A 59 5.45 -29.94 -0.80
N HIS A 60 6.60 -29.72 -1.43
CA HIS A 60 7.59 -28.78 -0.90
C HIS A 60 7.13 -27.33 -1.00
N MET A 61 6.51 -26.95 -2.12
CA MET A 61 5.99 -25.60 -2.31
C MET A 61 4.80 -25.26 -1.41
N GLN A 62 4.13 -26.24 -0.78
CA GLN A 62 3.06 -25.97 0.20
C GLN A 62 3.53 -25.21 1.45
N LEU A 63 4.81 -25.34 1.82
CA LEU A 63 5.41 -24.65 2.98
C LEU A 63 5.69 -23.17 2.71
N VAL A 64 5.67 -22.77 1.44
CA VAL A 64 5.83 -21.38 1.00
C VAL A 64 4.45 -20.74 0.91
N LYS A 65 4.21 -19.71 1.71
CA LYS A 65 2.91 -19.00 1.75
C LYS A 65 2.67 -18.21 0.47
N HIS A 66 3.66 -17.43 0.04
CA HIS A 66 3.57 -16.58 -1.14
C HIS A 66 4.68 -16.82 -2.16
N LYS A 67 4.31 -16.94 -3.44
CA LYS A 67 5.24 -17.13 -4.55
C LYS A 67 5.09 -16.01 -5.56
N ILE A 68 6.18 -15.30 -5.82
CA ILE A 68 6.20 -14.17 -6.74
C ILE A 68 7.22 -14.44 -7.85
N LEU A 69 6.71 -14.55 -9.07
CA LEU A 69 7.55 -14.68 -10.26
C LEU A 69 7.94 -13.28 -10.76
N VAL A 70 9.24 -13.04 -10.94
CA VAL A 70 9.73 -11.79 -11.53
C VAL A 70 10.12 -12.05 -12.98
N LEU A 71 9.35 -11.49 -13.93
CA LEU A 71 9.53 -11.69 -15.37
C LEU A 71 10.07 -10.44 -16.06
N SER A 72 10.68 -10.62 -17.22
CA SER A 72 10.96 -9.53 -18.15
C SER A 72 10.89 -10.00 -19.60
N GLY A 73 10.42 -9.13 -20.51
CA GLY A 73 10.43 -9.43 -21.94
C GLY A 73 11.83 -9.39 -22.58
N LYS A 74 12.80 -8.76 -21.90
CA LYS A 74 14.18 -8.58 -22.36
C LYS A 74 15.21 -8.72 -21.25
N GLY A 75 16.42 -9.11 -21.63
CA GLY A 75 17.61 -8.99 -20.80
C GLY A 75 18.06 -7.53 -20.67
N GLY A 76 18.74 -7.20 -19.58
CA GLY A 76 19.31 -5.87 -19.36
C GLY A 76 18.35 -4.81 -18.78
N VAL A 77 17.10 -5.15 -18.47
CA VAL A 77 16.13 -4.23 -17.83
C VAL A 77 16.35 -4.07 -16.31
N GLY A 78 17.35 -4.74 -15.74
CA GLY A 78 17.61 -4.73 -14.30
C GLY A 78 16.68 -5.62 -13.47
N LYS A 79 16.08 -6.66 -14.08
CA LYS A 79 15.21 -7.65 -13.43
C LYS A 79 15.81 -8.19 -12.12
N SER A 80 17.01 -8.77 -12.19
CA SER A 80 17.68 -9.35 -11.02
C SER A 80 17.97 -8.33 -9.92
N THR A 81 18.26 -7.07 -10.29
CA THR A 81 18.41 -5.97 -9.32
C THR A 81 17.10 -5.71 -8.58
N VAL A 82 15.98 -5.65 -9.29
CA VAL A 82 14.66 -5.47 -8.68
C VAL A 82 14.31 -6.68 -7.81
N SER A 83 14.56 -7.91 -8.27
CA SER A 83 14.33 -9.16 -7.51
C SER A 83 15.11 -9.17 -6.20
N SER A 84 16.39 -8.82 -6.22
CA SER A 84 17.26 -8.72 -5.03
C SER A 84 16.76 -7.66 -4.05
N GLN A 85 16.47 -6.45 -4.52
CA GLN A 85 16.02 -5.35 -3.66
C GLN A 85 14.64 -5.63 -3.06
N LEU A 86 13.73 -6.25 -3.81
CA LEU A 86 12.43 -6.70 -3.32
C LEU A 86 12.58 -7.72 -2.19
N ALA A 87 13.44 -8.74 -2.38
CA ALA A 87 13.68 -9.76 -1.35
C ALA A 87 14.30 -9.18 -0.08
N LEU A 88 15.33 -8.32 -0.23
CA LEU A 88 15.96 -7.61 0.88
C LEU A 88 14.94 -6.75 1.64
N GLN A 89 14.07 -6.03 0.93
CA GLN A 89 13.07 -5.18 1.56
C GLN A 89 12.02 -5.98 2.34
N LEU A 90 11.52 -7.09 1.78
CA LEU A 90 10.59 -7.97 2.48
C LEU A 90 11.24 -8.57 3.75
N ALA A 91 12.52 -8.97 3.67
CA ALA A 91 13.26 -9.45 4.84
C ALA A 91 13.43 -8.34 5.90
N ASN A 92 13.71 -7.10 5.49
CA ASN A 92 13.79 -5.94 6.41
C ASN A 92 12.44 -5.62 7.10
N LEU A 93 11.31 -5.99 6.49
CA LEU A 93 9.98 -5.89 7.11
C LEU A 93 9.70 -7.04 8.10
N GLY A 94 10.62 -7.99 8.27
CA GLY A 94 10.54 -9.09 9.22
C GLY A 94 9.89 -10.36 8.67
N TYR A 95 9.70 -10.48 7.35
CA TYR A 95 9.20 -11.69 6.72
C TYR A 95 10.28 -12.75 6.54
N GLU A 96 9.90 -14.03 6.51
CA GLU A 96 10.77 -15.13 6.09
C GLU A 96 10.80 -15.22 4.55
N VAL A 97 11.95 -14.95 3.94
CA VAL A 97 12.07 -14.75 2.49
C VAL A 97 13.08 -15.69 1.85
N GLY A 98 12.67 -16.32 0.75
CA GLY A 98 13.54 -17.04 -0.17
C GLY A 98 13.72 -16.27 -1.48
N LEU A 99 14.95 -16.20 -1.99
CA LEU A 99 15.27 -15.68 -3.32
C LEU A 99 15.88 -16.79 -4.18
N LEU A 100 15.14 -17.23 -5.19
CA LEU A 100 15.54 -18.29 -6.11
C LEU A 100 15.92 -17.70 -7.48
N ASP A 101 17.17 -17.86 -7.86
CA ASP A 101 17.70 -17.47 -9.16
C ASP A 101 17.70 -18.66 -10.13
N ILE A 102 16.85 -18.58 -11.15
CA ILE A 102 16.80 -19.55 -12.25
C ILE A 102 17.25 -18.95 -13.58
N ASP A 103 17.86 -17.75 -13.59
CA ASP A 103 18.46 -17.15 -14.78
C ASP A 103 19.83 -17.79 -15.05
N LEU A 104 19.79 -19.04 -15.52
CA LEU A 104 20.96 -19.91 -15.68
C LEU A 104 22.01 -19.35 -16.66
N CYS A 105 21.65 -18.41 -17.53
CA CYS A 105 22.56 -17.89 -18.55
C CYS A 105 23.41 -16.70 -18.06
N GLY A 106 23.03 -16.10 -16.93
CA GLY A 106 23.72 -14.95 -16.36
C GLY A 106 23.39 -14.79 -14.87
N PRO A 107 23.75 -15.76 -14.02
CA PRO A 107 23.42 -15.74 -12.60
C PRO A 107 24.08 -14.53 -11.94
N SER A 108 23.27 -13.53 -11.59
CA SER A 108 23.76 -12.26 -11.04
C SER A 108 23.44 -12.08 -9.57
N ILE A 109 22.52 -12.89 -9.05
CA ILE A 109 22.03 -12.81 -7.66
C ILE A 109 23.13 -13.05 -6.62
N PRO A 110 24.02 -14.06 -6.72
CA PRO A 110 25.12 -14.22 -5.76
C PRO A 110 25.99 -12.97 -5.63
N ARG A 111 26.23 -12.24 -6.73
CA ARG A 111 26.94 -10.96 -6.69
C ARG A 111 26.11 -9.88 -6.02
N MET A 112 24.85 -9.73 -6.44
CA MET A 112 23.94 -8.67 -5.97
C MET A 112 23.54 -8.81 -4.51
N MET A 113 23.75 -9.99 -3.92
CA MET A 113 23.49 -10.28 -2.51
C MET A 113 24.78 -10.35 -1.67
N GLY A 114 25.96 -10.06 -2.25
CA GLY A 114 27.24 -10.10 -1.52
C GLY A 114 27.75 -11.51 -1.18
N LEU A 115 27.32 -12.53 -1.92
CA LEU A 115 27.53 -13.95 -1.63
C LEU A 115 28.51 -14.67 -2.59
N LEU A 116 29.30 -13.96 -3.40
CA LEU A 116 30.14 -14.52 -4.47
C LEU A 116 31.01 -15.74 -4.09
N ASN A 117 31.48 -15.82 -2.84
CA ASN A 117 32.40 -16.86 -2.37
C ASN A 117 31.72 -17.94 -1.52
N HIS A 118 30.40 -18.01 -1.54
CA HIS A 118 29.65 -19.03 -0.81
C HIS A 118 29.34 -20.21 -1.73
N GLU A 119 29.34 -21.39 -1.14
CA GLU A 119 28.94 -22.63 -1.80
C GLU A 119 27.67 -23.17 -1.13
N VAL A 120 26.84 -23.85 -1.92
CA VAL A 120 25.66 -24.53 -1.38
C VAL A 120 26.09 -25.76 -0.61
N HIS A 121 25.65 -25.86 0.65
CA HIS A 121 25.89 -27.03 1.46
C HIS A 121 24.86 -28.12 1.13
N GLN A 122 25.34 -29.33 0.88
CA GLN A 122 24.48 -30.50 0.70
C GLN A 122 24.30 -31.22 2.04
N SER A 123 23.05 -31.32 2.49
CA SER A 123 22.62 -32.04 3.68
C SER A 123 21.94 -33.37 3.33
N ALA A 124 21.57 -34.16 4.33
CA ALA A 124 20.81 -35.39 4.14
C ALA A 124 19.37 -35.15 3.63
N GLU A 125 18.83 -33.96 3.86
CA GLU A 125 17.47 -33.56 3.45
C GLU A 125 17.45 -32.85 2.09
N GLY A 126 18.59 -32.33 1.63
CA GLY A 126 18.68 -31.56 0.40
C GLY A 126 19.76 -30.47 0.45
N TRP A 127 19.68 -29.51 -0.46
CA TRP A 127 20.51 -28.32 -0.50
C TRP A 127 20.04 -27.27 0.50
N SER A 128 20.95 -26.80 1.35
CA SER A 128 20.69 -25.65 2.21
C SER A 128 20.85 -24.36 1.41
N PRO A 129 19.88 -23.43 1.47
CA PRO A 129 20.07 -22.10 0.90
C PRO A 129 21.22 -21.36 1.61
N VAL A 130 21.82 -20.40 0.91
CA VAL A 130 22.85 -19.52 1.45
C VAL A 130 22.17 -18.28 2.02
N TYR A 131 22.34 -18.02 3.31
CA TYR A 131 21.66 -16.93 4.00
C TYR A 131 22.44 -15.62 3.90
N VAL A 132 21.73 -14.53 3.59
CA VAL A 132 22.25 -13.15 3.62
C VAL A 132 22.02 -12.54 5.00
N GLU A 133 20.82 -12.75 5.53
CA GLU A 133 20.39 -12.47 6.90
C GLU A 133 19.68 -13.72 7.44
N ASP A 134 19.40 -13.76 8.74
CA ASP A 134 18.80 -14.93 9.39
C ASP A 134 17.45 -15.35 8.75
N ASN A 135 16.70 -14.39 8.19
CA ASN A 135 15.39 -14.57 7.56
C ASN A 135 15.40 -14.40 6.02
N LEU A 136 16.59 -14.40 5.38
CA LEU A 136 16.72 -14.27 3.93
C LEU A 136 17.67 -15.32 3.33
N GLY A 137 17.08 -16.39 2.80
CA GLY A 137 17.79 -17.46 2.11
C GLY A 137 17.87 -17.23 0.60
N VAL A 138 19.02 -17.55 -0.01
CA VAL A 138 19.27 -17.39 -1.45
C VAL A 138 19.74 -18.71 -2.06
N MET A 139 19.20 -19.05 -3.23
CA MET A 139 19.65 -20.18 -4.04
C MET A 139 19.85 -19.74 -5.49
N SER A 140 21.01 -20.04 -6.05
CA SER A 140 21.36 -19.74 -7.45
C SER A 140 22.26 -20.83 -8.01
N ILE A 141 22.23 -21.02 -9.33
CA ILE A 141 23.23 -21.85 -10.01
C ILE A 141 24.65 -21.31 -9.83
N GLY A 142 24.83 -20.01 -9.61
CA GLY A 142 26.15 -19.41 -9.40
C GLY A 142 26.93 -20.04 -8.25
N PHE A 143 26.25 -20.62 -7.25
CA PHE A 143 26.88 -21.35 -6.14
C PHE A 143 27.30 -22.79 -6.48
N LEU A 144 26.81 -23.34 -7.60
CA LEU A 144 27.08 -24.70 -8.06
C LEU A 144 28.15 -24.75 -9.15
N LEU A 145 28.59 -23.59 -9.65
CA LEU A 145 29.66 -23.47 -10.63
C LEU A 145 31.02 -23.40 -9.92
N GLY A 146 32.02 -24.13 -10.44
CA GLY A 146 33.37 -24.07 -9.90
C GLY A 146 34.11 -22.76 -10.22
N ASN A 147 33.70 -22.08 -11.29
CA ASN A 147 34.21 -20.77 -11.66
C ASN A 147 33.06 -19.92 -12.23
N GLN A 148 33.00 -18.64 -11.86
CA GLN A 148 31.86 -17.78 -12.20
C GLN A 148 31.85 -17.30 -13.66
N ASP A 149 33.02 -17.27 -14.30
CA ASP A 149 33.15 -16.86 -15.71
C ASP A 149 32.92 -18.03 -16.69
N ASP A 150 32.66 -19.25 -16.19
CA ASP A 150 32.44 -20.41 -17.03
C ASP A 150 31.08 -20.33 -17.76
N PRO A 151 31.04 -20.38 -19.11
CA PRO A 151 29.79 -20.30 -19.84
C PRO A 151 28.96 -21.57 -19.63
N ILE A 152 27.69 -21.40 -19.23
CA ILE A 152 26.75 -22.51 -19.07
C ILE A 152 26.18 -22.92 -20.44
N ILE A 153 26.85 -23.88 -21.10
CA ILE A 153 26.42 -24.43 -22.39
C ILE A 153 25.65 -25.74 -22.18
N TRP A 154 24.45 -25.65 -21.60
CA TRP A 154 23.63 -26.83 -21.27
C TRP A 154 22.41 -26.95 -22.18
N ARG A 155 22.04 -28.19 -22.55
CA ARG A 155 20.83 -28.48 -23.34
C ARG A 155 19.57 -28.40 -22.47
N GLY A 156 18.43 -28.01 -23.06
CA GLY A 156 17.14 -27.80 -22.38
C GLY A 156 16.74 -28.87 -21.35
N PRO A 157 16.82 -30.19 -21.65
CA PRO A 157 16.46 -31.22 -20.68
C PRO A 157 17.28 -31.19 -19.38
N ARG A 158 18.57 -30.82 -19.46
CA ARG A 158 19.45 -30.70 -18.28
C ARG A 158 19.08 -29.47 -17.46
N LYS A 159 18.73 -28.36 -18.12
CA LYS A 159 18.26 -27.13 -17.47
C LYS A 159 16.93 -27.36 -16.75
N ASN A 160 15.98 -28.01 -17.40
CA ASN A 160 14.69 -28.38 -16.80
C ASN A 160 14.87 -29.31 -15.60
N GLY A 161 15.79 -30.27 -15.70
CA GLY A 161 16.16 -31.14 -14.58
C GLY A 161 16.69 -30.36 -13.38
N LEU A 162 17.50 -29.31 -13.61
CA LEU A 162 18.00 -28.49 -12.52
C LEU A 162 16.91 -27.61 -11.88
N ILE A 163 16.04 -27.00 -12.69
CA ILE A 163 14.90 -26.21 -12.18
C ILE A 163 14.02 -27.08 -11.28
N LYS A 164 13.75 -28.34 -11.68
CA LYS A 164 13.04 -29.30 -10.81
C LYS A 164 13.76 -29.49 -9.49
N ARG A 165 15.07 -29.73 -9.52
CA ARG A 165 15.87 -29.90 -8.30
C ARG A 165 15.89 -28.66 -7.42
N PHE A 166 15.85 -27.45 -7.98
CA PHE A 166 15.70 -26.24 -7.15
C PHE A 166 14.37 -26.17 -6.42
N LEU A 167 13.31 -26.73 -7.00
CA LEU A 167 11.98 -26.76 -6.39
C LEU A 167 11.77 -27.98 -5.47
N THR A 168 12.51 -29.07 -5.67
CA THR A 168 12.39 -30.31 -4.87
C THR A 168 13.47 -30.50 -3.83
N ASP A 169 14.71 -30.10 -4.10
CA ASP A 169 15.86 -30.47 -3.28
C ASP A 169 16.32 -29.33 -2.38
N VAL A 170 15.81 -28.11 -2.54
CA VAL A 170 16.22 -26.97 -1.70
C VAL A 170 15.37 -26.93 -0.44
N CYS A 171 16.03 -27.02 0.72
CA CYS A 171 15.41 -27.00 2.04
C CYS A 171 15.11 -25.56 2.46
N TRP A 172 14.06 -24.97 1.91
CA TRP A 172 13.63 -23.60 2.22
C TRP A 172 13.04 -23.42 3.63
N GLY A 173 12.53 -24.49 4.25
CA GLY A 173 11.76 -24.39 5.49
C GLY A 173 10.37 -23.76 5.27
N GLU A 174 9.84 -23.09 6.30
CA GLU A 174 8.61 -22.31 6.19
C GLU A 174 8.96 -20.89 5.72
N LEU A 175 8.42 -20.47 4.57
CA LEU A 175 8.65 -19.13 4.03
C LEU A 175 7.34 -18.35 3.93
N ASP A 176 7.41 -17.06 4.22
CA ASP A 176 6.35 -16.11 3.90
C ASP A 176 6.36 -15.80 2.41
N PHE A 177 7.54 -15.52 1.83
CA PHE A 177 7.69 -15.17 0.41
C PHE A 177 8.81 -15.95 -0.26
N LEU A 178 8.56 -16.45 -1.47
CA LEU A 178 9.57 -16.95 -2.40
C LEU A 178 9.55 -16.08 -3.65
N ILE A 179 10.61 -15.29 -3.82
CA ILE A 179 10.85 -14.48 -5.01
C ILE A 179 11.65 -15.31 -6.00
N VAL A 180 11.15 -15.46 -7.23
CA VAL A 180 11.81 -16.25 -8.28
C VAL A 180 12.27 -15.33 -9.40
N ASP A 181 13.59 -15.21 -9.56
CA ASP A 181 14.22 -14.46 -10.65
C ASP A 181 14.29 -15.32 -11.91
N THR A 182 13.38 -15.06 -12.85
CA THR A 182 13.22 -15.88 -14.06
C THR A 182 14.13 -15.40 -15.20
N PRO A 183 14.49 -16.23 -16.20
CA PRO A 183 15.22 -15.74 -17.37
C PRO A 183 14.35 -14.82 -18.25
N PRO A 184 14.97 -13.92 -19.04
CA PRO A 184 14.24 -12.99 -19.89
C PRO A 184 13.58 -13.69 -21.11
N GLY A 185 12.42 -13.18 -21.52
CA GLY A 185 11.67 -13.64 -22.67
C GLY A 185 11.06 -15.03 -22.49
N THR A 186 10.60 -15.64 -23.58
CA THR A 186 9.88 -16.92 -23.56
C THR A 186 10.82 -18.11 -23.77
N SER A 187 11.87 -18.22 -22.95
CA SER A 187 12.84 -19.33 -23.05
C SER A 187 12.27 -20.66 -22.50
N ASP A 188 12.93 -21.79 -22.79
CA ASP A 188 12.51 -23.11 -22.28
C ASP A 188 12.49 -23.16 -20.74
N GLU A 189 13.43 -22.46 -20.09
CA GLU A 189 13.48 -22.33 -18.64
C GLU A 189 12.28 -21.55 -18.09
N HIS A 190 11.93 -20.45 -18.77
CA HIS A 190 10.77 -19.61 -18.46
C HIS A 190 9.47 -20.41 -18.56
N LEU A 191 9.29 -21.18 -19.64
CA LEU A 191 8.12 -22.05 -19.81
C LEU A 191 8.04 -23.13 -18.72
N SER A 192 9.19 -23.70 -18.35
CA SER A 192 9.25 -24.77 -17.35
C SER A 192 8.84 -24.30 -15.96
N ILE A 193 9.36 -23.16 -15.48
CA ILE A 193 8.99 -22.64 -14.16
C ILE A 193 7.51 -22.26 -14.11
N VAL A 194 6.99 -21.65 -15.18
CA VAL A 194 5.58 -21.26 -15.28
C VAL A 194 4.67 -22.48 -15.24
N GLN A 195 5.03 -23.56 -15.95
CA GLN A 195 4.30 -24.82 -15.91
C GLN A 195 4.31 -25.45 -14.51
N TYR A 196 5.45 -25.48 -13.82
CA TYR A 196 5.53 -26.03 -12.46
C TYR A 196 4.74 -25.18 -11.46
N MET A 197 4.76 -23.86 -11.61
CA MET A 197 4.07 -22.93 -10.72
C MET A 197 2.56 -22.85 -10.97
N GLN A 198 2.08 -23.10 -12.20
CA GLN A 198 0.64 -23.17 -12.52
C GLN A 198 -0.08 -24.35 -11.90
N LEU A 199 0.66 -25.43 -11.63
CA LEU A 199 0.12 -26.61 -10.99
C LEU A 199 -0.03 -26.42 -9.47
N ASP A 200 0.45 -25.31 -8.93
CA ASP A 200 0.23 -24.91 -7.55
C ASP A 200 -0.99 -23.97 -7.45
N PRO A 201 -2.07 -24.39 -6.78
CA PRO A 201 -3.25 -23.53 -6.58
C PRO A 201 -2.98 -22.28 -5.72
N LYS A 202 -1.79 -22.17 -5.10
CA LYS A 202 -1.35 -21.01 -4.28
C LYS A 202 -0.34 -20.10 -4.99
N ASN A 203 -0.31 -20.06 -6.32
CA ASN A 203 0.54 -19.09 -7.02
C ASN A 203 -0.07 -17.67 -6.91
N ASP A 204 0.53 -16.85 -6.07
CA ASP A 204 0.00 -15.52 -5.72
C ASP A 204 0.14 -14.51 -6.85
N GLY A 205 1.23 -14.54 -7.63
CA GLY A 205 1.26 -13.83 -8.90
C GLY A 205 2.64 -13.48 -9.44
N THR A 206 2.64 -12.57 -10.40
CA THR A 206 3.75 -12.26 -11.29
C THR A 206 3.97 -10.75 -11.37
N VAL A 207 5.21 -10.32 -11.18
CA VAL A 207 5.66 -8.94 -11.36
C VAL A 207 6.48 -8.86 -12.65
N ILE A 208 6.19 -7.90 -13.51
CA ILE A 208 6.86 -7.76 -14.80
C ILE A 208 7.72 -6.51 -14.81
N ILE A 209 9.00 -6.67 -15.15
CA ILE A 209 9.99 -5.59 -15.17
C ILE A 209 10.18 -5.09 -16.60
N THR A 210 10.12 -3.78 -16.78
CA THR A 210 10.36 -3.12 -18.07
C THR A 210 11.25 -1.90 -17.92
N THR A 211 11.56 -1.25 -19.04
CA THR A 211 12.22 0.06 -19.11
C THR A 211 11.42 0.99 -20.02
N PRO A 212 11.54 2.33 -19.89
CA PRO A 212 10.75 3.27 -20.69
C PRO A 212 10.94 3.16 -22.21
N GLN A 213 12.01 2.51 -22.66
CA GLN A 213 12.31 2.35 -24.07
C GLN A 213 11.22 1.55 -24.79
N GLU A 214 10.71 2.07 -25.91
CA GLU A 214 9.58 1.45 -26.63
C GLU A 214 9.89 0.02 -27.09
N VAL A 215 11.16 -0.25 -27.43
CA VAL A 215 11.62 -1.58 -27.84
C VAL A 215 11.50 -2.58 -26.67
N SER A 216 11.62 -2.14 -25.41
CA SER A 216 11.41 -2.96 -24.21
C SER A 216 9.91 -3.20 -23.98
N LEU A 217 9.10 -2.14 -24.11
CA LEU A 217 7.64 -2.22 -23.98
C LEU A 217 7.00 -3.18 -25.00
N GLN A 218 7.51 -3.25 -26.22
CA GLN A 218 7.01 -4.20 -27.23
C GLN A 218 7.16 -5.66 -26.81
N ASP A 219 8.26 -6.01 -26.16
CA ASP A 219 8.48 -7.39 -25.70
C ASP A 219 7.73 -7.66 -24.39
N VAL A 220 7.54 -6.65 -23.54
CA VAL A 220 6.64 -6.78 -22.38
C VAL A 220 5.19 -6.98 -22.79
N ARG A 221 4.71 -6.38 -23.89
CA ARG A 221 3.38 -6.69 -24.43
C ARG A 221 3.24 -8.16 -24.84
N LYS A 222 4.29 -8.79 -25.35
CA LYS A 222 4.28 -10.24 -25.65
C LYS A 222 4.24 -11.05 -24.36
N GLU A 223 5.02 -10.65 -23.36
CA GLU A 223 5.08 -11.27 -22.04
C GLU A 223 3.74 -11.20 -21.30
N LEU A 224 3.06 -10.05 -21.36
CA LEU A 224 1.71 -9.88 -20.82
C LEU A 224 0.71 -10.81 -21.50
N ASN A 225 0.75 -10.88 -22.83
CA ASN A 225 -0.11 -11.81 -23.58
C ASN A 225 0.21 -13.27 -23.25
N PHE A 226 1.47 -13.61 -23.02
CA PHE A 226 1.88 -14.93 -22.54
C PHE A 226 1.25 -15.22 -21.17
N CYS A 227 1.42 -14.34 -20.19
CA CYS A 227 0.82 -14.48 -18.85
C CYS A 227 -0.71 -14.65 -18.91
N ILE A 228 -1.40 -13.87 -19.75
CA ILE A 228 -2.86 -13.96 -19.94
C ILE A 228 -3.25 -15.33 -20.52
N LYS A 229 -2.54 -15.80 -21.56
CA LYS A 229 -2.81 -17.10 -22.19
C LYS A 229 -2.58 -18.26 -21.24
N THR A 230 -1.57 -18.13 -20.39
CA THR A 230 -1.19 -19.17 -19.44
C THR A 230 -1.89 -19.01 -18.09
N GLN A 231 -2.79 -18.04 -17.95
CA GLN A 231 -3.59 -17.78 -16.75
C GLN A 231 -2.75 -17.47 -15.49
N LEU A 232 -1.57 -16.88 -15.66
CA LEU A 232 -0.81 -16.33 -14.55
C LEU A 232 -1.48 -15.08 -14.00
N ASN A 233 -1.52 -14.96 -12.68
CA ASN A 233 -2.02 -13.76 -12.01
C ASN A 233 -0.95 -12.65 -12.11
N ILE A 234 -1.25 -11.56 -12.81
CA ILE A 234 -0.31 -10.45 -12.98
C ILE A 234 -0.57 -9.43 -11.86
N LEU A 235 0.41 -9.25 -10.98
CA LEU A 235 0.33 -8.27 -9.88
C LEU A 235 0.49 -6.84 -10.42
N GLY A 236 1.41 -6.67 -11.36
CA GLY A 236 1.60 -5.42 -12.06
C GLY A 236 2.95 -5.31 -12.73
N VAL A 237 3.23 -4.12 -13.24
CA VAL A 237 4.44 -3.79 -13.98
C VAL A 237 5.29 -2.80 -13.18
N VAL A 238 6.60 -3.00 -13.17
CA VAL A 238 7.58 -2.04 -12.64
C VAL A 238 8.37 -1.48 -13.82
N GLU A 239 8.34 -0.16 -13.98
CA GLU A 239 9.15 0.56 -14.98
C GLU A 239 10.49 0.93 -14.34
N ASN A 240 11.50 0.08 -14.54
CA ASN A 240 12.85 0.31 -14.04
C ASN A 240 13.64 1.23 -14.97
N MET A 241 14.71 1.84 -14.46
CA MET A 241 15.54 2.80 -15.19
C MET A 241 14.73 3.97 -15.80
N SER A 242 13.68 4.39 -15.09
CA SER A 242 12.77 5.46 -15.51
C SER A 242 13.30 6.83 -15.10
N GLY A 243 14.03 7.47 -16.02
CA GLY A 243 14.72 8.72 -15.77
C GLY A 243 16.05 8.51 -15.05
N PHE A 244 16.77 9.61 -14.82
CA PHE A 244 18.08 9.63 -14.16
C PHE A 244 18.15 10.76 -13.16
N VAL A 245 18.56 10.42 -11.93
CA VAL A 245 18.77 11.37 -10.84
C VAL A 245 20.25 11.73 -10.79
N CYS A 246 20.56 13.00 -11.07
CA CYS A 246 21.93 13.48 -11.09
C CYS A 246 22.51 13.49 -9.66
N PRO A 247 23.66 12.82 -9.40
CA PRO A 247 24.23 12.78 -8.05
C PRO A 247 24.77 14.14 -7.57
N ASN A 248 24.97 15.11 -8.47
CA ASN A 248 25.52 16.42 -8.13
C ASN A 248 24.45 17.49 -7.85
N CYS A 249 23.29 17.43 -8.51
CA CYS A 249 22.24 18.44 -8.38
C CYS A 249 20.86 17.90 -7.98
N ALA A 250 20.73 16.58 -7.76
CA ALA A 250 19.48 15.88 -7.42
C ALA A 250 18.30 16.07 -8.41
N CYS A 251 18.51 16.80 -9.51
CA CYS A 251 17.52 16.97 -10.57
C CYS A 251 17.33 15.63 -11.29
N GLN A 252 16.08 15.33 -11.61
CA GLN A 252 15.72 14.22 -12.47
C GLN A 252 15.64 14.65 -13.93
N SER A 253 16.10 13.79 -14.82
CA SER A 253 15.98 13.98 -16.27
C SER A 253 15.53 12.69 -16.94
N ASP A 254 14.60 12.80 -17.88
CA ASP A 254 14.19 11.67 -18.69
C ASP A 254 15.20 11.41 -19.80
N ILE A 255 16.00 10.35 -19.64
CA ILE A 255 16.93 9.90 -20.68
C ILE A 255 16.16 9.36 -21.90
N PHE A 256 15.03 8.70 -21.66
CA PHE A 256 14.18 8.09 -22.68
C PHE A 256 12.74 8.61 -22.55
N PRO A 257 12.42 9.79 -23.13
CA PRO A 257 11.08 10.34 -23.03
C PRO A 257 10.04 9.42 -23.72
N PRO A 258 8.88 9.19 -23.09
CA PRO A 258 7.88 8.26 -23.60
C PRO A 258 7.17 8.84 -24.84
N VAL A 259 7.41 8.27 -26.01
CA VAL A 259 6.80 8.72 -27.27
C VAL A 259 5.32 8.30 -27.38
N SER A 260 4.94 7.19 -26.77
CA SER A 260 3.57 6.66 -26.83
C SER A 260 2.88 6.57 -25.47
N GLY A 261 3.34 7.28 -24.44
CA GLY A 261 2.79 7.20 -23.07
C GLY A 261 3.41 6.12 -22.17
N GLY A 262 4.49 5.47 -22.61
CA GLY A 262 5.36 4.62 -21.78
C GLY A 262 4.68 3.38 -21.18
N ALA A 263 5.22 2.87 -20.07
CA ALA A 263 4.63 1.74 -19.37
C ALA A 263 3.23 2.05 -18.81
N GLN A 264 2.94 3.31 -18.43
CA GLN A 264 1.63 3.68 -17.88
C GLN A 264 0.51 3.41 -18.89
N LYS A 265 0.64 3.90 -20.13
CA LYS A 265 -0.37 3.65 -21.15
C LYS A 265 -0.51 2.16 -21.47
N MET A 266 0.61 1.43 -21.54
CA MET A 266 0.58 -0.02 -21.73
C MET A 266 -0.19 -0.72 -20.59
N CYS A 267 0.01 -0.28 -19.34
CA CYS A 267 -0.72 -0.81 -18.20
C CYS A 267 -2.22 -0.52 -18.31
N ASP A 268 -2.59 0.71 -18.72
CA ASP A 268 -3.97 1.11 -18.95
C ASP A 268 -4.65 0.27 -20.07
N ASP A 269 -3.92 0.02 -21.17
CA ASP A 269 -4.40 -0.76 -22.32
C ASP A 269 -4.71 -2.23 -21.92
N PHE A 270 -3.84 -2.82 -21.09
CA PHE A 270 -3.99 -4.20 -20.60
C PHE A 270 -4.83 -4.30 -19.32
N LYS A 271 -5.24 -3.17 -18.73
CA LYS A 271 -5.97 -3.07 -17.44
C LYS A 271 -5.24 -3.75 -16.29
N ILE A 272 -3.94 -3.49 -16.22
CA ILE A 272 -3.04 -3.96 -15.18
C ILE A 272 -2.46 -2.75 -14.44
N GLN A 273 -1.97 -2.95 -13.23
CA GLN A 273 -1.41 -1.88 -12.43
C GLN A 273 0.06 -1.61 -12.80
N LEU A 274 0.44 -0.32 -12.87
CA LEU A 274 1.84 0.08 -12.77
C LEU A 274 2.18 0.22 -11.29
N LEU A 275 3.03 -0.67 -10.78
CA LEU A 275 3.40 -0.73 -9.35
C LEU A 275 4.33 0.41 -8.96
N GLY A 276 5.19 0.85 -9.87
CA GLY A 276 6.10 1.95 -9.62
C GLY A 276 7.08 2.20 -10.75
N LYS A 277 7.76 3.33 -10.65
CA LYS A 277 8.85 3.75 -11.55
C LYS A 277 10.12 3.90 -10.74
N ILE A 278 11.17 3.19 -11.10
CA ILE A 278 12.46 3.23 -10.41
C ILE A 278 13.46 3.98 -11.30
N PRO A 279 14.04 5.11 -10.88
CA PRO A 279 14.97 5.88 -11.69
C PRO A 279 16.36 5.25 -11.68
N LEU A 280 17.19 5.65 -12.65
CA LEU A 280 18.63 5.41 -12.59
C LEU A 280 19.25 6.32 -11.53
N GLU A 281 19.62 5.71 -10.41
CA GLU A 281 20.35 6.37 -9.34
C GLU A 281 21.58 5.53 -8.95
N PRO A 282 22.80 6.12 -8.94
CA PRO A 282 24.04 5.36 -8.70
C PRO A 282 24.05 4.56 -7.38
N LYS A 283 23.36 5.07 -6.36
CA LYS A 283 23.25 4.41 -5.05
C LYS A 283 22.61 3.02 -5.14
N VAL A 284 21.66 2.81 -6.07
CA VAL A 284 21.04 1.48 -6.28
C VAL A 284 22.09 0.45 -6.67
N LEU A 285 22.98 0.82 -7.60
CA LEU A 285 24.07 -0.05 -8.04
C LEU A 285 25.06 -0.34 -6.90
N ILE A 286 25.45 0.70 -6.15
CA ILE A 286 26.38 0.56 -5.02
C ILE A 286 25.79 -0.38 -3.95
N CYS A 287 24.50 -0.25 -3.65
CA CYS A 287 23.79 -1.14 -2.72
C CYS A 287 23.75 -2.57 -3.25
N ALA A 288 23.41 -2.78 -4.53
CA ALA A 288 23.42 -4.08 -5.16
C ALA A 288 24.83 -4.72 -5.14
N GLU A 289 25.90 -3.99 -5.43
CA GLU A 289 27.25 -4.55 -5.36
C GLU A 289 27.70 -4.93 -3.95
N LYS A 290 27.13 -4.28 -2.92
CA LYS A 290 27.41 -4.56 -1.51
C LYS A 290 26.48 -5.59 -0.88
N GLY A 291 25.48 -6.10 -1.61
CA GLY A 291 24.46 -6.97 -1.01
C GLY A 291 23.54 -6.27 -0.03
N LYS A 292 23.35 -4.96 -0.16
CA LYS A 292 22.59 -4.14 0.80
C LYS A 292 21.28 -3.63 0.20
N SER A 293 20.29 -3.43 1.07
CA SER A 293 19.01 -2.81 0.73
C SER A 293 19.16 -1.30 0.51
N ILE A 294 18.69 -0.79 -0.63
CA ILE A 294 18.63 0.66 -0.89
C ILE A 294 17.67 1.35 0.06
N VAL A 295 16.59 0.67 0.45
CA VAL A 295 15.58 1.20 1.38
C VAL A 295 16.17 1.38 2.78
N SER A 296 17.03 0.45 3.22
CA SER A 296 17.64 0.53 4.55
C SER A 296 18.82 1.50 4.61
N GLU A 297 19.65 1.53 3.55
CA GLU A 297 20.88 2.35 3.55
C GLU A 297 20.63 3.80 3.10
N HIS A 298 19.71 4.00 2.16
CA HIS A 298 19.45 5.29 1.53
C HIS A 298 17.94 5.54 1.31
N PRO A 299 17.12 5.50 2.38
CA PRO A 299 15.66 5.71 2.28
C PRO A 299 15.30 7.09 1.72
N GLU A 300 16.17 8.08 1.83
CA GLU A 300 15.94 9.44 1.33
C GLU A 300 15.96 9.55 -0.20
N THR A 301 16.43 8.51 -0.89
CA THR A 301 16.63 8.54 -2.34
C THR A 301 15.33 8.32 -3.10
N ASN A 302 15.26 8.91 -4.29
CA ASN A 302 14.16 8.74 -5.23
C ASN A 302 13.94 7.26 -5.57
N ALA A 303 15.03 6.50 -5.74
CA ALA A 303 14.94 5.05 -5.94
C ALA A 303 14.50 4.30 -4.66
N GLY A 304 15.03 4.64 -3.48
CA GLY A 304 14.63 4.03 -2.21
C GLY A 304 13.13 4.18 -1.95
N GLN A 305 12.59 5.37 -2.17
CA GLN A 305 11.15 5.65 -2.04
C GLN A 305 10.31 4.91 -3.09
N ALA A 306 10.82 4.73 -4.30
CA ALA A 306 10.15 3.92 -5.31
C ALA A 306 10.05 2.43 -4.90
N TYR A 307 11.11 1.85 -4.33
CA TYR A 307 11.08 0.49 -3.78
C TYR A 307 10.13 0.37 -2.59
N VAL A 308 10.11 1.35 -1.68
CA VAL A 308 9.10 1.47 -0.62
C VAL A 308 7.69 1.36 -1.18
N LYS A 309 7.35 2.17 -2.20
CA LYS A 309 6.03 2.19 -2.83
C LYS A 309 5.65 0.89 -3.55
N ILE A 310 6.62 0.17 -4.13
CA ILE A 310 6.39 -1.11 -4.82
C ILE A 310 6.01 -2.23 -3.85
N VAL A 311 6.60 -2.23 -2.65
CA VAL A 311 6.35 -3.26 -1.61
C VAL A 311 5.27 -2.85 -0.63
N GLN A 312 5.04 -1.55 -0.46
CA GLN A 312 3.88 -1.05 0.23
C GLN A 312 2.63 -1.52 -0.53
N THR A 313 2.03 -2.58 0.00
CA THR A 313 0.57 -2.63 0.11
C THR A 313 0.17 -1.24 0.61
N TYR A 314 -0.73 -0.57 -0.12
CA TYR A 314 -1.32 0.71 0.26
C TYR A 314 -1.37 0.79 1.78
N ALA A 315 -0.77 1.85 2.33
CA ALA A 315 -0.58 2.08 3.75
C ALA A 315 -1.92 2.41 4.45
N ASP A 316 -2.90 1.55 4.19
CA ASP A 316 -4.32 1.69 4.38
C ASP A 316 -4.90 0.27 4.44
N LEU A 317 -6.03 0.10 5.11
CA LEU A 317 -6.80 -1.12 5.04
C LEU A 317 -7.06 -1.48 3.56
N PRO A 318 -7.08 -2.77 3.18
CA PRO A 318 -7.26 -3.18 1.79
C PRO A 318 -8.72 -3.09 1.36
N VAL A 319 -9.28 -1.90 1.49
CA VAL A 319 -10.66 -1.53 1.23
C VAL A 319 -10.67 -0.19 0.49
N HIS A 320 -11.59 -0.06 -0.45
CA HIS A 320 -11.81 1.16 -1.21
C HIS A 320 -13.31 1.25 -1.47
N CYS A 321 -14.00 2.06 -0.67
CA CYS A 321 -15.44 2.28 -0.75
C CYS A 321 -15.72 3.76 -0.92
N VAL A 322 -16.39 4.12 -2.02
CA VAL A 322 -16.68 5.53 -2.33
C VAL A 322 -18.05 5.95 -1.81
N LYS A 323 -18.25 7.27 -1.65
CA LYS A 323 -19.47 7.84 -1.06
C LYS A 323 -20.75 7.37 -1.74
N SER A 324 -20.77 7.28 -3.07
CA SER A 324 -21.93 6.82 -3.82
C SER A 324 -22.31 5.35 -3.60
N GLU A 325 -21.41 4.52 -3.07
CA GLU A 325 -21.67 3.10 -2.76
C GLU A 325 -22.26 2.87 -1.38
N ILE A 326 -22.11 3.85 -0.48
CA ILE A 326 -22.49 3.72 0.94
C ILE A 326 -23.73 4.54 1.31
N VAL A 327 -24.11 5.55 0.51
CA VAL A 327 -25.32 6.34 0.73
C VAL A 327 -26.57 5.46 0.59
N GLY A 328 -27.41 5.43 1.62
CA GLY A 328 -28.59 4.59 1.67
C GLY A 328 -29.04 4.26 3.09
N LYS A 329 -29.94 3.28 3.19
CA LYS A 329 -30.52 2.83 4.46
C LYS A 329 -29.65 1.76 5.10
N TRP A 330 -29.15 2.06 6.29
CA TRP A 330 -28.31 1.20 7.11
C TRP A 330 -29.05 0.72 8.35
N GLN A 331 -28.73 -0.49 8.76
CA GLN A 331 -29.03 -1.00 10.08
C GLN A 331 -27.74 -1.08 10.87
N ILE A 332 -27.67 -0.38 12.00
CA ILE A 332 -26.53 -0.40 12.92
C ILE A 332 -26.93 -1.12 14.20
N GLN A 333 -26.18 -2.15 14.57
CA GLN A 333 -26.35 -2.89 15.82
C GLN A 333 -25.29 -2.46 16.82
N ILE A 334 -25.66 -2.32 18.10
CA ILE A 334 -24.71 -2.10 19.21
C ILE A 334 -24.76 -3.25 20.22
N SER A 335 -23.62 -3.56 20.83
CA SER A 335 -23.51 -4.54 21.89
C SER A 335 -24.03 -3.99 23.22
N HIS A 336 -24.16 -4.85 24.23
CA HIS A 336 -24.23 -4.39 25.61
C HIS A 336 -22.96 -3.58 25.95
N PRO A 337 -23.02 -2.61 26.88
CA PRO A 337 -21.89 -1.75 27.16
C PRO A 337 -20.78 -2.53 27.84
N ILE A 338 -19.59 -2.47 27.27
CA ILE A 338 -18.38 -3.12 27.79
C ILE A 338 -17.76 -2.23 28.88
N VAL A 339 -17.73 -0.92 28.65
CA VAL A 339 -17.25 0.08 29.61
C VAL A 339 -18.39 1.01 30.00
N LYS A 340 -18.56 1.26 31.29
CA LYS A 340 -19.58 2.16 31.86
C LYS A 340 -18.93 3.27 32.70
N GLY A 341 -19.49 4.46 32.62
CA GLY A 341 -18.99 5.65 33.30
C GLY A 341 -17.69 6.18 32.70
N ASN A 342 -17.02 7.07 33.45
CA ASN A 342 -15.82 7.79 33.00
C ASN A 342 -14.52 6.94 33.03
N SER A 343 -14.62 5.61 32.98
CA SER A 343 -13.43 4.75 32.90
C SER A 343 -12.65 5.05 31.62
N ARG A 344 -11.32 5.08 31.70
CA ARG A 344 -10.41 5.25 30.55
C ARG A 344 -10.02 3.94 29.88
N SER A 345 -10.56 2.80 30.33
CA SER A 345 -10.26 1.50 29.73
C SER A 345 -10.60 1.48 28.24
N MET A 346 -9.75 0.84 27.44
CA MET A 346 -10.03 0.59 26.04
C MET A 346 -11.17 -0.43 25.90
N VAL A 347 -11.96 -0.29 24.83
CA VAL A 347 -13.02 -1.23 24.49
C VAL A 347 -12.44 -2.27 23.54
N THR A 348 -12.51 -3.55 23.90
CA THR A 348 -12.07 -4.64 23.04
C THR A 348 -13.28 -5.28 22.33
N CYS A 349 -13.29 -5.22 21.00
CA CYS A 349 -14.35 -5.71 20.13
C CYS A 349 -14.02 -7.02 19.38
N GLY A 350 -13.00 -7.76 19.82
CA GLY A 350 -12.57 -9.04 19.28
C GLY A 350 -11.58 -8.96 18.11
N HIS A 351 -10.92 -7.83 17.92
CA HIS A 351 -9.87 -7.64 16.92
C HIS A 351 -8.50 -8.11 17.42
N GLU A 352 -7.57 -8.48 16.52
CA GLU A 352 -6.15 -8.53 16.91
C GLU A 352 -5.63 -7.08 17.03
N VAL A 353 -5.86 -6.25 16.02
CA VAL A 353 -5.80 -4.77 16.10
C VAL A 353 -7.16 -4.26 15.61
N PRO A 354 -7.85 -3.41 16.38
CA PRO A 354 -7.21 -2.46 17.28
C PRO A 354 -7.38 -2.72 18.78
N ASP A 355 -7.63 -3.97 19.15
CA ASP A 355 -7.76 -4.31 20.57
C ASP A 355 -6.41 -4.66 21.24
N ASN A 356 -5.38 -5.05 20.48
CA ASN A 356 -4.03 -5.32 20.97
C ASN A 356 -2.97 -4.53 20.16
N PRO A 357 -2.29 -3.54 20.76
CA PRO A 357 -1.29 -2.72 20.07
C PRO A 357 0.00 -3.47 19.66
N ASN A 358 0.16 -4.74 20.06
CA ASN A 358 1.39 -5.52 19.83
C ASN A 358 1.30 -6.54 18.66
N THR A 359 0.26 -6.47 17.83
CA THR A 359 0.01 -7.40 16.71
C THR A 359 -0.24 -6.64 15.41
N SER A 360 -0.11 -7.27 14.23
CA SER A 360 -0.45 -6.66 12.93
C SER A 360 -1.96 -6.67 12.67
N PHE A 361 -2.47 -5.79 11.79
CA PHE A 361 -3.92 -5.62 11.60
C PHE A 361 -4.61 -6.88 11.09
N LYS A 362 -5.38 -7.55 11.96
CA LYS A 362 -6.37 -8.56 11.56
C LYS A 362 -7.76 -8.18 12.05
N ALA A 363 -8.59 -7.83 11.07
CA ALA A 363 -10.01 -7.59 11.24
C ALA A 363 -10.69 -8.74 11.99
N SER A 364 -11.56 -8.41 12.95
CA SER A 364 -12.47 -9.40 13.51
C SER A 364 -13.50 -9.72 12.42
N ASN A 365 -13.33 -10.86 11.76
CA ASN A 365 -14.36 -11.39 10.86
C ASN A 365 -15.63 -11.85 11.61
N GLY A 366 -15.70 -11.56 12.92
CA GLY A 366 -16.77 -11.94 13.83
C GLY A 366 -18.06 -11.16 13.58
N LYS A 367 -19.15 -11.76 14.05
CA LYS A 367 -20.40 -11.04 14.26
C LYS A 367 -20.34 -10.35 15.61
N ILE A 368 -20.92 -9.16 15.70
CA ILE A 368 -21.15 -8.50 16.97
C ILE A 368 -21.84 -9.46 17.97
N GLN A 369 -21.29 -9.54 19.19
CA GLN A 369 -21.84 -10.40 20.25
C GLN A 369 -22.66 -9.58 21.24
N GLY A 370 -23.73 -10.19 21.76
CA GLY A 370 -24.57 -9.57 22.78
C GLY A 370 -25.22 -8.27 22.30
N VAL A 371 -25.93 -8.29 21.17
CA VAL A 371 -26.65 -7.12 20.65
C VAL A 371 -27.66 -6.62 21.68
N GLN A 372 -27.59 -5.35 22.04
CA GLN A 372 -28.50 -4.66 22.95
C GLN A 372 -29.58 -3.90 22.17
N GLN A 373 -29.17 -3.17 21.13
CA GLN A 373 -30.05 -2.27 20.38
C GLN A 373 -29.67 -2.26 18.90
N THR A 374 -30.64 -1.91 18.07
CA THR A 374 -30.50 -1.76 16.62
C THR A 374 -31.12 -0.43 16.19
N PHE A 375 -30.43 0.29 15.31
CA PHE A 375 -30.84 1.57 14.75
C PHE A 375 -31.02 1.42 13.25
N ASP A 376 -32.18 1.82 12.74
CA ASP A 376 -32.39 1.98 11.30
C ASP A 376 -32.21 3.46 10.95
N ILE A 377 -31.23 3.74 10.08
CA ILE A 377 -30.85 5.09 9.68
C ILE A 377 -30.72 5.21 8.16
N GLU A 378 -30.81 6.41 7.64
CA GLU A 378 -30.52 6.74 6.23
C GLU A 378 -29.37 7.74 6.14
N LEU A 379 -28.30 7.33 5.48
CA LEU A 379 -27.19 8.21 5.13
C LEU A 379 -27.50 8.94 3.84
N THR A 380 -27.43 10.27 3.87
CA THR A 380 -27.68 11.13 2.71
C THR A 380 -26.37 11.64 2.09
N LYS A 381 -26.42 12.05 0.82
CA LYS A 381 -25.25 12.62 0.11
C LYS A 381 -24.72 13.92 0.76
N ASP A 382 -25.59 14.66 1.45
CA ASP A 382 -25.24 15.90 2.12
C ASP A 382 -24.70 15.70 3.54
N ASN A 383 -24.18 14.50 3.84
CA ASN A 383 -23.55 14.18 5.13
C ASN A 383 -24.51 14.24 6.33
N LYS A 384 -25.83 14.14 6.10
CA LYS A 384 -26.85 14.00 7.14
C LYS A 384 -27.25 12.54 7.35
N VAL A 385 -27.58 12.23 8.60
CA VAL A 385 -28.22 10.98 9.03
C VAL A 385 -29.68 11.25 9.36
N LEU A 386 -30.58 10.45 8.80
CA LEU A 386 -32.02 10.53 9.10
C LEU A 386 -32.46 9.26 9.81
N GLY A 387 -33.25 9.39 10.88
CA GLY A 387 -33.88 8.25 11.54
C GLY A 387 -34.85 8.66 12.65
N GLU A 388 -35.29 7.69 13.45
CA GLU A 388 -36.30 7.90 14.49
C GLU A 388 -35.88 8.84 15.62
N LEU A 389 -34.57 8.97 15.89
CA LEU A 389 -34.01 9.85 16.93
C LEU A 389 -33.74 11.27 16.43
N GLY A 390 -34.12 11.59 15.19
CA GLY A 390 -33.98 12.91 14.58
C GLY A 390 -32.91 12.96 13.48
N GLU A 391 -32.30 14.13 13.31
CA GLU A 391 -31.20 14.34 12.36
C GLU A 391 -29.85 14.21 13.07
N GLY A 392 -28.90 13.54 12.42
CA GLY A 392 -27.49 13.44 12.81
C GLY A 392 -26.57 13.79 11.65
N THR A 393 -25.27 13.58 11.83
CA THR A 393 -24.24 13.83 10.80
C THR A 393 -23.37 12.60 10.59
N TRP A 394 -22.78 12.50 9.41
CA TRP A 394 -21.83 11.43 9.11
C TRP A 394 -20.75 11.90 8.14
N THR A 395 -19.57 11.30 8.22
CA THR A 395 -18.47 11.52 7.29
C THR A 395 -17.82 10.19 6.93
N MET A 396 -17.27 10.11 5.72
CA MET A 396 -16.32 9.05 5.40
C MET A 396 -15.00 9.33 6.13
N ILE A 397 -14.29 8.26 6.44
CA ILE A 397 -12.86 8.30 6.71
C ILE A 397 -12.21 7.84 5.41
N TYR A 398 -11.85 8.83 4.58
CA TYR A 398 -11.36 8.63 3.22
C TYR A 398 -12.17 7.59 2.43
N ASP A 399 -11.66 6.39 2.17
CA ASP A 399 -12.36 5.27 1.52
C ASP A 399 -12.44 4.00 2.39
N GLU A 400 -12.03 4.08 3.65
CA GLU A 400 -11.88 2.92 4.53
C GLU A 400 -13.07 2.68 5.46
N GLY A 401 -13.75 3.76 5.84
CA GLY A 401 -14.76 3.69 6.87
C GLY A 401 -15.62 4.94 6.98
N TRP A 402 -16.29 5.06 8.12
CA TRP A 402 -17.21 6.14 8.41
C TRP A 402 -17.24 6.44 9.91
N GLU A 403 -17.43 7.71 10.23
CA GLU A 403 -17.86 8.16 11.55
C GLU A 403 -19.27 8.75 11.44
N ILE A 404 -20.14 8.38 12.38
CA ILE A 404 -21.51 8.89 12.50
C ILE A 404 -21.70 9.50 13.86
N ASP A 405 -22.38 10.63 13.93
CA ASP A 405 -22.97 11.18 15.15
C ASP A 405 -24.50 11.17 15.02
N TYR A 406 -25.17 10.38 15.86
CA TYR A 406 -26.62 10.22 15.81
C TYR A 406 -27.19 9.92 17.20
N GLY A 407 -28.13 10.77 17.66
CA GLY A 407 -28.80 10.58 18.95
C GLY A 407 -27.88 10.68 20.18
N GLY A 408 -26.77 11.41 20.09
CA GLY A 408 -25.76 11.50 21.15
C GLY A 408 -24.85 10.27 21.25
N ILE A 409 -24.89 9.41 20.23
CA ILE A 409 -24.02 8.24 20.08
C ILE A 409 -23.13 8.46 18.86
N LYS A 410 -21.82 8.36 19.07
CA LYS A 410 -20.87 8.31 17.96
C LYS A 410 -20.52 6.88 17.61
N PHE A 411 -20.55 6.55 16.32
CA PHE A 411 -20.17 5.25 15.77
C PHE A 411 -18.94 5.42 14.89
N MET A 412 -18.00 4.48 14.97
CA MET A 412 -16.85 4.40 14.08
C MET A 412 -16.69 2.95 13.62
N ASN A 413 -16.71 2.72 12.32
CA ASN A 413 -16.45 1.40 11.75
C ASN A 413 -15.65 1.51 10.45
N PHE A 414 -14.86 0.47 10.18
CA PHE A 414 -14.27 0.26 8.86
C PHE A 414 -15.18 -0.61 8.01
N PHE A 415 -15.14 -0.43 6.68
CA PHE A 415 -15.87 -1.26 5.74
C PHE A 415 -15.34 -2.68 5.72
N LYS A 416 -16.23 -3.62 5.43
CA LYS A 416 -15.90 -5.03 5.48
C LYS A 416 -15.00 -5.39 4.30
N TYR A 417 -13.91 -6.04 4.62
CA TYR A 417 -13.09 -6.75 3.66
C TYR A 417 -12.76 -8.14 4.20
N SER A 418 -12.55 -9.12 3.33
CA SER A 418 -12.15 -10.46 3.74
C SER A 418 -11.12 -11.02 2.76
N LYS A 419 -10.00 -11.52 3.28
CA LYS A 419 -9.03 -12.27 2.46
C LYS A 419 -9.71 -13.54 1.94
N LYS A 420 -9.69 -13.77 0.64
CA LYS A 420 -10.02 -15.11 0.10
C LYS A 420 -8.87 -16.04 0.47
N GLU A 421 -9.17 -17.24 0.96
CA GLU A 421 -8.15 -18.28 1.10
C GLU A 421 -7.37 -18.38 -0.22
N LEU A 422 -6.04 -18.23 -0.13
CA LEU A 422 -5.10 -18.36 -1.26
C LEU A 422 -5.14 -17.24 -2.32
N SER A 423 -5.63 -16.04 -1.98
CA SER A 423 -5.61 -14.88 -2.88
C SER A 423 -4.92 -13.67 -2.23
N LEU A 424 -4.08 -12.97 -3.00
CA LEU A 424 -3.61 -11.61 -2.68
C LEU A 424 -4.74 -10.57 -2.72
N PHE A 425 -5.90 -10.90 -3.28
CA PHE A 425 -7.03 -9.98 -3.37
C PHE A 425 -7.97 -10.11 -2.18
N TYR A 426 -8.33 -8.96 -1.63
CA TYR A 426 -9.36 -8.84 -0.63
C TYR A 426 -10.73 -8.73 -1.31
N LYS A 427 -11.70 -9.47 -0.80
CA LYS A 427 -13.10 -9.27 -1.15
C LYS A 427 -13.62 -8.10 -0.34
N ILE A 428 -13.91 -6.98 -1.00
CA ILE A 428 -14.48 -5.78 -0.41
C ILE A 428 -16.01 -5.87 -0.44
N ASP A 429 -16.67 -5.49 0.66
CA ASP A 429 -18.13 -5.39 0.78
C ASP A 429 -18.51 -4.07 1.45
N CYS A 430 -18.60 -3.00 0.64
CA CYS A 430 -18.96 -1.65 1.10
C CYS A 430 -20.38 -1.56 1.69
N GLY A 431 -21.21 -2.59 1.51
CA GLY A 431 -22.53 -2.67 2.15
C GLY A 431 -22.50 -3.27 3.55
N LYS A 432 -21.32 -3.58 4.10
CA LYS A 432 -21.15 -4.11 5.45
C LYS A 432 -19.94 -3.47 6.11
N THR A 433 -19.94 -3.45 7.43
CA THR A 433 -18.77 -3.03 8.21
C THR A 433 -18.13 -4.20 8.92
N LEU A 434 -16.86 -4.04 9.26
CA LEU A 434 -16.26 -4.77 10.37
C LEU A 434 -16.95 -4.40 11.69
N VAL A 435 -16.73 -5.19 12.74
CA VAL A 435 -17.09 -4.74 14.08
C VAL A 435 -16.28 -3.48 14.37
N GLY A 436 -16.92 -2.44 14.88
CA GLY A 436 -16.28 -1.18 15.26
C GLY A 436 -16.73 -0.78 16.65
N TRP A 437 -16.72 0.51 16.92
CA TRP A 437 -16.96 1.05 18.26
C TRP A 437 -18.16 2.00 18.26
N TYR A 438 -18.83 2.07 19.41
CA TYR A 438 -19.72 3.17 19.72
C TYR A 438 -19.35 3.83 21.04
N ASN A 439 -19.59 5.13 21.11
CA ASN A 439 -19.49 5.93 22.32
C ASN A 439 -20.81 6.68 22.54
N ASN A 440 -21.55 6.31 23.59
CA ASN A 440 -22.77 6.97 23.99
C ASN A 440 -22.44 8.04 25.04
N TYR A 441 -22.46 9.29 24.61
CA TYR A 441 -22.13 10.43 25.48
C TYR A 441 -23.28 10.78 26.44
N THR A 442 -24.51 10.36 26.13
CA THR A 442 -25.68 10.56 26.99
C THR A 442 -25.66 9.63 28.19
N GLU A 443 -25.33 8.36 27.98
CA GLU A 443 -25.29 7.33 29.04
C GLU A 443 -23.87 7.08 29.59
N LEU A 444 -22.86 7.76 29.05
CA LEU A 444 -21.45 7.57 29.39
C LEU A 444 -21.02 6.11 29.29
N ASN A 445 -21.37 5.45 28.19
CA ASN A 445 -21.08 4.04 28.00
C ASN A 445 -20.52 3.76 26.59
N ARG A 446 -19.68 2.73 26.51
CA ARG A 446 -18.94 2.39 25.29
C ARG A 446 -18.97 0.89 25.05
N GLY A 447 -18.97 0.51 23.77
CA GLY A 447 -19.03 -0.88 23.37
C GLY A 447 -18.80 -1.03 21.87
N CYS A 448 -19.27 -2.14 21.30
CA CYS A 448 -19.02 -2.50 19.92
C CYS A 448 -20.23 -2.19 19.04
N SER A 449 -19.98 -1.86 17.77
CA SER A 449 -21.01 -1.59 16.76
C SER A 449 -20.77 -2.41 15.49
N GLN A 450 -21.81 -2.65 14.70
CA GLN A 450 -21.68 -3.26 13.36
C GLN A 450 -22.83 -2.79 12.46
N GLY A 451 -22.51 -2.42 11.23
CA GLY A 451 -23.46 -1.91 10.24
C GLY A 451 -23.66 -2.84 9.03
N GLU A 452 -24.90 -2.90 8.53
CA GLU A 452 -25.26 -3.54 7.26
C GLU A 452 -26.23 -2.65 6.45
N LEU A 453 -25.93 -2.48 5.16
CA LEU A 453 -26.71 -1.69 4.22
C LEU A 453 -27.90 -2.51 3.68
N ASN A 454 -29.11 -2.08 4.01
CA ASN A 454 -30.34 -2.75 3.61
C ASN A 454 -30.79 -2.34 2.20
N GLN A 455 -30.67 -1.06 1.86
CA GLN A 455 -31.15 -0.51 0.59
C GLN A 455 -30.32 0.70 0.15
N LEU A 456 -29.73 0.64 -1.06
CA LEU A 456 -29.08 1.78 -1.69
C LEU A 456 -30.08 2.89 -2.00
N ALA A 457 -29.68 4.15 -1.80
CA ALA A 457 -30.45 5.28 -2.27
C ALA A 457 -30.45 5.30 -3.82
N GLY A 458 -31.56 4.90 -4.44
CA GLY A 458 -31.87 5.29 -5.82
C GLY A 458 -31.27 4.52 -7.00
N ARG A 459 -30.73 3.28 -6.87
CA ARG A 459 -30.46 2.39 -8.02
C ARG A 459 -30.72 0.91 -7.70
N LYS A 460 -31.42 0.20 -8.60
CA LYS A 460 -31.62 -1.27 -8.55
C LYS A 460 -30.25 -1.96 -8.42
N LYS A 461 -30.13 -2.93 -7.50
CA LYS A 461 -28.95 -3.83 -7.37
C LYS A 461 -28.45 -4.26 -8.75
N LYS A 462 -27.37 -3.66 -9.24
CA LYS A 462 -26.53 -4.29 -10.26
C LYS A 462 -25.55 -5.16 -9.50
N LYS A 463 -25.58 -6.48 -9.74
CA LYS A 463 -24.38 -7.30 -9.59
C LYS A 463 -23.34 -6.69 -10.53
N VAL A 464 -22.42 -5.90 -10.00
CA VAL A 464 -21.31 -5.38 -10.80
C VAL A 464 -20.21 -6.44 -10.77
N LEU A 465 -20.17 -7.29 -11.80
CA LEU A 465 -18.88 -7.68 -12.36
C LEU A 465 -18.31 -6.41 -12.98
N GLN A 466 -17.19 -5.90 -12.48
CA GLN A 466 -16.57 -4.71 -13.07
C GLN A 466 -16.12 -5.04 -14.50
N LYS A 467 -16.87 -4.49 -15.45
CA LYS A 467 -16.55 -4.34 -16.87
C LYS A 467 -16.96 -2.91 -17.22
N LYS A 468 -15.99 -2.05 -17.56
CA LYS A 468 -16.03 -1.05 -18.66
C LYS A 468 -14.78 -0.15 -18.56
N GLN A 469 -13.89 -0.13 -19.56
CA GLN A 469 -14.02 0.54 -20.87
C GLN A 469 -14.21 2.05 -20.71
N TYR A 470 -13.10 2.79 -20.79
CA TYR A 470 -13.09 4.20 -21.11
C TYR A 470 -13.39 4.38 -22.60
N PHE A 471 -14.42 5.15 -22.91
CA PHE A 471 -14.68 5.67 -24.24
C PHE A 471 -14.63 7.19 -24.12
N THR A 472 -13.78 7.80 -24.93
CA THR A 472 -13.47 9.22 -24.97
C THR A 472 -14.63 10.07 -25.50
N SER A 473 -14.78 11.30 -25.01
CA SER A 473 -14.60 12.53 -25.81
C SER A 473 -15.07 13.80 -25.08
N PHE A 474 -14.25 14.84 -25.21
CA PHE A 474 -14.55 16.27 -25.35
C PHE A 474 -16.03 16.68 -25.24
N ILE A 475 -16.37 17.47 -24.20
CA ILE A 475 -16.98 18.82 -24.20
C ILE A 475 -17.32 19.11 -22.73
N GLN A 476 -16.65 20.08 -22.09
CA GLN A 476 -17.23 20.93 -21.04
C GLN A 476 -16.24 22.03 -20.65
N LYS A 477 -16.22 23.08 -21.47
CA LYS A 477 -15.57 24.37 -21.18
C LYS A 477 -16.60 25.47 -20.86
N GLU A 478 -17.85 25.13 -20.57
CA GLU A 478 -18.96 26.12 -20.50
C GLU A 478 -20.02 25.84 -19.42
N ILE A 479 -19.66 25.21 -18.29
CA ILE A 479 -20.55 25.12 -17.11
C ILE A 479 -19.80 25.54 -15.85
N LYS A 480 -19.25 26.76 -15.84
CA LYS A 480 -18.47 27.27 -14.70
C LYS A 480 -18.99 28.54 -14.03
N GLU A 481 -20.16 29.07 -14.41
CA GLU A 481 -20.60 30.38 -13.90
C GLU A 481 -22.02 30.47 -13.29
N GLU A 482 -22.89 29.45 -13.35
CA GLU A 482 -24.30 29.63 -12.93
C GLU A 482 -24.74 28.98 -11.60
N LEU A 483 -23.88 28.30 -10.85
CA LEU A 483 -24.28 27.64 -9.58
C LEU A 483 -23.81 28.33 -8.27
N ILE A 484 -23.22 29.51 -8.34
CA ILE A 484 -22.62 30.17 -7.16
C ILE A 484 -23.52 31.26 -6.53
N GLN A 485 -24.67 31.61 -7.13
CA GLN A 485 -25.39 32.83 -6.73
C GLN A 485 -26.58 32.72 -5.76
N THR A 486 -26.86 31.57 -5.15
CA THR A 486 -27.97 31.50 -4.18
C THR A 486 -27.60 30.74 -2.92
N THR A 487 -26.89 31.43 -2.01
CA THR A 487 -27.17 31.61 -0.57
C THR A 487 -25.85 31.75 0.20
N GLU A 488 -25.31 32.97 0.31
CA GLU A 488 -24.31 33.31 1.33
C GLU A 488 -24.17 34.84 1.45
N SER A 489 -25.27 35.50 1.85
CA SER A 489 -25.20 36.87 2.34
C SER A 489 -24.80 36.88 3.82
N SER A 490 -23.56 36.52 4.11
CA SER A 490 -22.93 36.71 5.41
C SER A 490 -21.46 37.04 5.19
N ARG A 491 -21.06 38.23 5.64
CA ARG A 491 -19.74 38.88 5.49
C ARG A 491 -18.59 37.87 5.33
N LYS A 492 -18.04 37.72 4.12
CA LYS A 492 -16.76 37.03 3.90
C LYS A 492 -15.69 37.79 4.69
N GLN A 493 -15.01 37.07 5.58
CA GLN A 493 -13.86 37.63 6.28
C GLN A 493 -12.74 37.87 5.26
N GLU A 494 -12.24 39.11 5.18
CA GLU A 494 -11.08 39.40 4.33
C GLU A 494 -9.82 38.92 5.06
N PHE A 495 -9.09 38.01 4.42
CA PHE A 495 -7.81 37.50 4.92
C PHE A 495 -6.64 38.35 4.39
N PRO A 496 -5.56 38.50 5.16
CA PRO A 496 -4.35 39.14 4.65
C PRO A 496 -3.78 38.36 3.47
N LYS A 497 -3.12 39.07 2.53
CA LYS A 497 -2.49 38.48 1.35
C LYS A 497 -1.46 37.40 1.72
N ASN A 498 -0.71 37.63 2.81
CA ASN A 498 0.28 36.70 3.34
C ASN A 498 0.02 36.45 4.84
N PHE A 499 0.13 35.20 5.25
CA PHE A 499 -0.05 34.78 6.64
C PHE A 499 0.76 33.52 6.92
N SER A 500 1.37 33.40 8.09
CA SER A 500 2.18 32.23 8.45
C SER A 500 2.27 32.06 9.95
N TRP A 501 2.12 30.81 10.40
CA TRP A 501 2.38 30.35 11.77
C TRP A 501 3.76 29.71 11.95
N GLN A 502 4.67 29.80 10.97
CA GLN A 502 5.97 29.13 11.01
C GLN A 502 6.79 29.39 12.29
N ASP A 503 6.65 30.55 12.94
CA ASP A 503 7.33 30.89 14.20
C ASP A 503 6.74 30.19 15.44
N LYS A 504 5.54 29.61 15.31
CA LYS A 504 4.84 28.85 16.35
C LYS A 504 4.88 27.34 16.12
N VAL A 505 5.36 26.90 14.97
CA VAL A 505 5.43 25.48 14.61
C VAL A 505 6.76 24.91 15.10
N PRO A 506 6.79 23.73 15.73
CA PRO A 506 8.04 23.09 16.11
C PRO A 506 8.93 22.76 14.91
N GLN A 507 10.19 22.41 15.17
CA GLN A 507 11.09 21.95 14.12
C GLN A 507 10.53 20.68 13.45
N THR A 508 10.77 20.57 12.14
CA THR A 508 10.37 19.37 11.39
C THR A 508 11.14 18.16 11.92
N ILE A 509 10.51 17.00 11.86
CA ILE A 509 11.10 15.72 12.23
C ILE A 509 11.29 14.85 10.98
N GLN A 510 12.12 13.82 11.08
CA GLN A 510 12.40 12.89 9.99
C GLN A 510 11.62 11.58 10.20
N GLN A 511 10.62 11.32 9.36
CA GLN A 511 9.78 10.12 9.48
C GLN A 511 10.54 8.82 9.15
N ALA A 512 11.63 8.91 8.38
CA ALA A 512 12.44 7.79 7.90
C ALA A 512 11.59 6.73 7.15
N GLY A 513 11.85 5.44 7.34
CA GLY A 513 11.13 4.36 6.66
C GLY A 513 9.72 4.05 7.21
N CYS A 514 9.27 4.76 8.24
CA CYS A 514 7.94 4.58 8.83
C CYS A 514 6.91 5.45 8.10
N GLY A 515 5.76 4.87 7.72
CA GLY A 515 4.62 5.56 7.12
C GLY A 515 3.82 6.41 8.11
N SER A 516 4.49 7.24 8.91
CA SER A 516 3.91 7.96 10.06
C SER A 516 3.55 9.42 9.77
N CYS A 517 3.49 9.84 8.50
CA CYS A 517 3.21 11.23 8.11
C CYS A 517 1.94 11.79 8.77
N TYR A 518 0.87 10.98 8.85
CA TYR A 518 -0.39 11.32 9.52
C TYR A 518 -0.21 11.64 11.02
N ALA A 519 0.57 10.82 11.75
CA ALA A 519 0.81 10.98 13.17
C ALA A 519 1.71 12.20 13.45
N ILE A 520 2.74 12.38 12.63
CA ILE A 520 3.67 13.50 12.72
C ILE A 520 2.97 14.82 12.45
N ALA A 521 2.25 14.94 11.33
CA ALA A 521 1.54 16.16 10.97
C ALA A 521 0.52 16.54 12.05
N THR A 522 -0.19 15.55 12.60
CA THR A 522 -1.14 15.79 13.68
C THR A 522 -0.46 16.22 14.98
N ALA A 523 0.62 15.55 15.39
CA ALA A 523 1.35 15.92 16.60
C ALA A 523 1.93 17.34 16.51
N GLN A 524 2.46 17.72 15.35
CA GLN A 524 2.95 19.07 15.06
C GLN A 524 1.82 20.11 15.09
N MET A 525 0.65 19.80 14.50
CA MET A 525 -0.55 20.63 14.59
C MET A 525 -0.93 20.89 16.05
N LEU A 526 -1.05 19.83 16.86
CA LEU A 526 -1.46 19.94 18.26
C LEU A 526 -0.44 20.74 19.08
N SER A 527 0.85 20.50 18.88
CA SER A 527 1.94 21.24 19.54
C SER A 527 1.90 22.73 19.20
N ALA A 528 1.76 23.07 17.92
CA ALA A 528 1.64 24.46 17.47
C ALA A 528 0.38 25.14 18.03
N ARG A 529 -0.76 24.44 18.06
CA ARG A 529 -2.02 24.96 18.62
C ARG A 529 -1.93 25.20 20.13
N ILE A 530 -1.22 24.35 20.89
CA ILE A 530 -0.91 24.61 22.32
C ILE A 530 -0.12 25.91 22.43
N LYS A 531 0.96 26.05 21.67
CA LYS A 531 1.82 27.24 21.70
C LYS A 531 1.07 28.52 21.31
N ILE A 532 0.13 28.45 20.37
CA ILE A 532 -0.72 29.57 19.97
C ILE A 532 -1.70 29.97 21.08
N GLN A 533 -2.30 28.98 21.76
CA GLN A 533 -3.35 29.23 22.76
C GLN A 533 -2.81 29.62 24.14
N SER A 534 -1.75 28.96 24.61
CA SER A 534 -1.20 29.13 25.97
C SER A 534 0.16 29.81 26.02
N GLY A 535 0.89 29.86 24.90
CA GLY A 535 2.30 30.29 24.87
C GLY A 535 3.29 29.23 25.36
N GLU A 536 2.82 28.05 25.78
CA GLU A 536 3.69 26.96 26.26
C GLU A 536 4.31 26.19 25.08
N ASP A 537 5.60 25.87 25.19
CA ASP A 537 6.31 25.07 24.18
C ASP A 537 6.28 23.59 24.58
N VAL A 538 5.23 22.89 24.14
CA VAL A 538 4.98 21.48 24.43
C VAL A 538 4.93 20.70 23.13
N LEU A 539 5.81 19.70 23.01
CA LEU A 539 5.79 18.76 21.90
C LEU A 539 4.92 17.57 22.26
N ILE A 540 3.92 17.29 21.43
CA ILE A 540 3.07 16.10 21.53
C ILE A 540 3.77 14.92 20.86
N SER A 541 3.69 13.74 21.47
CA SER A 541 4.32 12.53 20.94
C SER A 541 3.56 11.96 19.73
N ALA A 542 4.22 11.95 18.58
CA ALA A 542 3.74 11.22 17.40
C ALA A 542 3.85 9.70 17.60
N GLN A 543 4.92 9.24 18.27
CA GLN A 543 5.14 7.82 18.55
C GLN A 543 4.04 7.22 19.41
N HIS A 544 3.47 8.01 20.33
CA HIS A 544 2.37 7.54 21.17
C HIS A 544 1.16 7.19 20.31
N SER A 545 0.87 8.00 19.28
CA SER A 545 -0.14 7.64 18.31
C SER A 545 0.27 6.42 17.48
N ILE A 546 1.53 6.30 17.06
CA ILE A 546 1.97 5.14 16.26
C ILE A 546 1.79 3.82 17.02
N ASP A 547 2.17 3.80 18.30
CA ASP A 547 2.20 2.56 19.08
C ASP A 547 0.88 2.27 19.82
N CYS A 548 0.10 3.31 20.18
CA CYS A 548 -1.10 3.16 21.01
C CYS A 548 -2.41 3.51 20.30
N ASN A 549 -2.37 4.28 19.20
CA ASN A 549 -3.59 4.66 18.48
C ASN A 549 -4.04 3.54 17.60
N TYR A 550 -5.00 2.82 18.15
CA TYR A 550 -5.52 1.63 17.55
C TYR A 550 -6.47 1.93 16.36
N TYR A 551 -6.95 3.16 16.21
CA TYR A 551 -7.70 3.53 15.01
C TYR A 551 -6.84 3.59 13.74
N ASN A 552 -5.50 3.56 13.85
CA ASN A 552 -4.58 3.63 12.71
C ASN A 552 -3.64 2.41 12.68
N GLN A 553 -2.83 2.30 11.62
CA GLN A 553 -2.01 1.13 11.29
C GLN A 553 -0.52 1.33 11.60
N GLY A 554 -0.18 2.23 12.53
CA GLY A 554 1.20 2.48 12.96
C GLY A 554 2.10 2.96 11.81
N CYS A 555 3.22 2.29 11.55
CA CYS A 555 4.08 2.60 10.41
C CYS A 555 3.51 2.18 9.05
N GLU A 556 2.37 1.50 9.03
CA GLU A 556 1.65 1.15 7.81
C GLU A 556 0.60 2.20 7.45
N GLY A 557 0.63 3.41 8.03
CA GLY A 557 -0.24 4.53 7.64
C GLY A 557 -1.43 4.80 8.56
N GLY A 558 -2.27 5.76 8.14
CA GLY A 558 -3.41 6.24 8.92
C GLY A 558 -3.87 7.67 8.60
N TYR A 559 -4.84 8.16 9.36
CA TYR A 559 -5.55 9.43 9.13
C TYR A 559 -5.47 10.38 10.33
N SER A 560 -5.31 11.68 10.07
CA SER A 560 -5.21 12.71 11.12
C SER A 560 -6.49 12.81 11.96
N THR A 561 -7.65 12.73 11.32
CA THR A 561 -8.96 12.65 11.99
C THR A 561 -9.04 11.52 13.00
N LEU A 562 -8.46 10.35 12.72
CA LEU A 562 -8.41 9.23 13.66
C LEU A 562 -7.41 9.43 14.80
N VAL A 563 -6.35 10.22 14.59
CA VAL A 563 -5.49 10.70 15.68
C VAL A 563 -6.23 11.70 16.57
N GLY A 564 -7.02 12.60 15.96
CA GLY A 564 -7.92 13.50 16.69
C GLY A 564 -8.96 12.76 17.52
N LYS A 565 -9.60 11.73 16.95
CA LYS A 565 -10.51 10.82 17.65
C LYS A 565 -9.85 10.14 18.83
N PHE A 566 -8.66 9.56 18.61
CA PHE A 566 -7.88 8.94 19.67
C PHE A 566 -7.58 9.93 20.81
N GLY A 567 -7.12 11.14 20.49
CA GLY A 567 -6.87 12.17 21.49
C GLY A 567 -8.13 12.73 22.17
N ASN A 568 -9.31 12.49 21.61
CA ASN A 568 -10.59 12.88 22.21
C ASN A 568 -11.03 11.85 23.25
N GLU A 569 -10.86 10.57 22.94
CA GLU A 569 -11.22 9.47 23.83
C GLU A 569 -10.13 9.21 24.88
N PHE A 570 -8.86 9.29 24.49
CA PHE A 570 -7.65 9.06 25.28
C PHE A 570 -6.81 10.35 25.37
N GLU A 571 -5.76 10.35 26.18
CA GLU A 571 -4.90 11.52 26.37
C GLU A 571 -3.77 11.53 25.35
N MET A 572 -3.40 12.72 24.91
CA MET A 572 -2.16 12.95 24.18
C MET A 572 -1.04 13.19 25.21
N VAL A 573 0.09 12.51 25.03
CA VAL A 573 1.23 12.62 25.93
C VAL A 573 2.33 13.47 25.30
N PRO A 574 3.15 14.17 26.11
CA PRO A 574 4.32 14.86 25.61
C PRO A 574 5.34 13.92 24.96
N GLU A 575 6.17 14.44 24.07
CA GLU A 575 7.27 13.73 23.41
C GLU A 575 8.23 13.08 24.42
N SER A 576 8.46 13.72 25.57
CA SER A 576 9.30 13.17 26.65
C SER A 576 8.75 11.87 27.26
N CYS A 577 7.45 11.61 27.13
CA CYS A 577 6.81 10.41 27.65
C CYS A 577 6.91 9.21 26.73
N HIS A 578 7.00 9.46 25.41
CA HIS A 578 7.19 8.41 24.42
C HIS A 578 7.93 8.96 23.20
N PRO A 579 9.27 8.99 23.23
CA PRO A 579 10.06 9.62 22.18
C PRO A 579 9.93 8.93 20.82
N TYR A 580 10.03 9.71 19.75
CA TYR A 580 9.96 9.25 18.36
C TYR A 580 11.11 8.30 17.99
N LYS A 581 10.75 7.13 17.46
CA LYS A 581 11.67 6.03 17.09
C LYS A 581 11.59 5.63 15.62
N ALA A 582 10.64 6.20 14.86
CA ALA A 582 10.45 5.90 13.43
C ALA A 582 10.25 4.40 13.12
N LYS A 583 9.57 3.67 14.00
CA LYS A 583 9.23 2.25 13.83
C LYS A 583 8.05 1.88 14.71
N ASN A 584 7.40 0.75 14.44
CA ASN A 584 6.41 0.17 15.34
C ASN A 584 7.08 -0.23 16.67
N GLY A 585 6.48 0.15 17.77
CA GLY A 585 6.90 -0.16 19.13
C GLY A 585 5.78 -0.78 19.95
N LYS A 586 6.04 -0.91 21.25
CA LYS A 586 5.00 -1.31 22.22
C LYS A 586 4.30 -0.06 22.74
N CYS A 587 3.00 -0.16 22.97
CA CYS A 587 2.24 0.87 23.67
C CYS A 587 2.66 0.94 25.15
N GLU A 588 3.70 1.70 25.42
CA GLU A 588 4.22 2.00 26.75
C GLU A 588 4.33 3.52 26.86
N THR A 589 3.82 4.10 27.94
CA THR A 589 3.96 5.54 28.20
C THR A 589 4.71 5.77 29.50
N CYS A 590 5.16 7.00 29.73
CA CYS A 590 5.53 7.45 31.07
C CYS A 590 4.41 7.16 32.09
N ASP A 591 4.77 7.15 33.37
CA ASP A 591 3.80 7.07 34.46
C ASP A 591 2.90 8.32 34.43
N LEU A 592 1.70 8.15 33.90
CA LEU A 592 0.72 9.24 33.77
C LEU A 592 0.37 9.83 35.14
N SER A 593 0.48 9.08 36.25
CA SER A 593 0.18 9.61 37.59
C SER A 593 1.21 10.64 38.08
N SER A 594 2.37 10.70 37.43
CA SER A 594 3.41 11.70 37.68
C SER A 594 3.18 13.03 36.96
N LEU A 595 2.29 13.06 35.95
CA LEU A 595 2.01 14.26 35.17
C LEU A 595 0.92 15.10 35.85
N GLU A 596 1.22 16.35 36.18
CA GLU A 596 0.23 17.28 36.74
C GLU A 596 -0.89 17.60 35.74
N PHE A 597 -0.53 17.69 34.46
CA PHE A 597 -1.43 17.99 33.36
C PHE A 597 -1.36 16.93 32.27
N ILE A 598 -2.50 16.68 31.63
CA ILE A 598 -2.60 15.87 30.41
C ILE A 598 -3.21 16.73 29.30
N TYR A 599 -3.06 16.29 28.05
CA TYR A 599 -3.59 17.00 26.91
C TYR A 599 -4.73 16.21 26.28
N LYS A 600 -5.88 16.85 26.07
CA LYS A 600 -7.09 16.23 25.54
C LYS A 600 -7.57 16.98 24.30
N VAL A 601 -7.88 16.24 23.25
CA VAL A 601 -8.54 16.79 22.07
C VAL A 601 -10.02 16.98 22.40
N VAL A 602 -10.52 18.20 22.28
CA VAL A 602 -11.91 18.54 22.60
C VAL A 602 -12.80 18.62 21.37
N ASN A 603 -12.20 18.84 20.19
CA ASN A 603 -12.89 18.86 18.91
C ASN A 603 -11.93 18.40 17.80
N TYR A 604 -12.44 17.72 16.78
CA TYR A 604 -11.68 17.28 15.63
C TYR A 604 -12.63 17.05 14.44
N GLY A 605 -12.08 17.03 13.24
CA GLY A 605 -12.82 16.62 12.05
C GLY A 605 -12.25 17.19 10.77
N TYR A 606 -13.00 17.02 9.68
CA TYR A 606 -12.70 17.62 8.40
C TYR A 606 -13.16 19.08 8.35
N ILE A 607 -12.35 19.92 7.72
CA ILE A 607 -12.70 21.31 7.40
C ILE A 607 -13.90 21.30 6.45
N GLY A 608 -14.93 22.08 6.77
CA GLY A 608 -16.24 22.01 6.09
C GLY A 608 -17.19 20.95 6.65
N GLY A 609 -16.80 20.25 7.72
CA GLY A 609 -17.67 19.38 8.52
C GLY A 609 -17.72 17.92 8.08
N ALA A 610 -17.24 17.59 6.89
CA ALA A 610 -17.13 16.22 6.40
C ALA A 610 -16.09 16.08 5.27
N TYR A 611 -15.64 14.86 5.02
CA TYR A 611 -14.76 14.53 3.90
C TYR A 611 -15.33 15.05 2.57
N GLY A 612 -14.46 15.68 1.76
CA GLY A 612 -14.81 16.30 0.47
C GLY A 612 -15.45 17.69 0.55
N LYS A 613 -15.67 18.25 1.76
CA LYS A 613 -16.22 19.61 1.94
C LYS A 613 -15.16 20.70 2.10
N SER A 614 -13.89 20.32 2.28
CA SER A 614 -12.77 21.25 2.38
C SER A 614 -12.61 22.09 1.10
N ASN A 615 -12.11 23.31 1.25
CA ASN A 615 -11.78 24.22 0.16
C ASN A 615 -10.85 25.33 0.65
N GLU A 616 -10.27 26.09 -0.29
CA GLU A 616 -9.35 27.21 -0.02
C GLU A 616 -9.85 28.14 1.10
N TYR A 617 -11.08 28.64 1.01
CA TYR A 617 -11.60 29.63 1.96
C TYR A 617 -11.73 29.06 3.37
N LEU A 618 -12.33 27.86 3.52
CA LEU A 618 -12.53 27.24 4.83
C LEU A 618 -11.20 26.85 5.49
N MET A 619 -10.22 26.42 4.69
CA MET A 619 -8.87 26.14 5.16
C MET A 619 -8.18 27.41 5.69
N MET A 620 -8.27 28.52 4.94
CA MET A 620 -7.75 29.80 5.41
C MET A 620 -8.45 30.25 6.70
N GLU A 621 -9.77 30.10 6.77
CA GLU A 621 -10.56 30.51 7.94
C GLU A 621 -10.18 29.74 9.20
N GLU A 622 -10.14 28.41 9.12
CA GLU A 622 -9.72 27.55 10.24
C GLU A 622 -8.29 27.88 10.66
N MET A 623 -7.38 28.02 9.69
CA MET A 623 -5.97 28.27 9.98
C MET A 623 -5.72 29.64 10.60
N TYR A 624 -6.42 30.67 10.12
CA TYR A 624 -6.34 32.04 10.65
C TYR A 624 -6.83 32.12 12.09
N LYS A 625 -7.94 31.43 12.40
CA LYS A 625 -8.60 31.51 13.70
C LYS A 625 -7.97 30.60 14.75
N ASN A 626 -7.59 29.39 14.35
CA ASN A 626 -7.32 28.29 15.27
C ASN A 626 -5.89 27.71 15.18
N GLY A 627 -5.08 28.14 14.22
CA GLY A 627 -3.71 27.65 14.04
C GLY A 627 -3.56 26.65 12.89
N PRO A 628 -2.35 26.10 12.67
CA PRO A 628 -2.06 25.14 11.59
C PRO A 628 -3.09 24.01 11.46
N ILE A 629 -3.21 23.47 10.25
CA ILE A 629 -4.13 22.37 9.89
C ILE A 629 -3.35 21.24 9.22
N VAL A 630 -3.87 20.02 9.29
CA VAL A 630 -3.31 18.90 8.51
C VAL A 630 -4.01 18.87 7.16
N VAL A 631 -3.24 18.59 6.10
CA VAL A 631 -3.74 18.40 4.75
C VAL A 631 -3.06 17.17 4.16
N SER A 632 -3.70 16.52 3.21
CA SER A 632 -3.08 15.44 2.44
C SER A 632 -3.18 15.72 0.95
N PHE A 633 -2.19 15.24 0.22
CA PHE A 633 -2.06 15.47 -1.22
C PHE A 633 -1.44 14.25 -1.90
N GLU A 634 -1.49 14.19 -3.23
CA GLU A 634 -0.83 13.18 -4.07
C GLU A 634 0.36 13.85 -4.81
N PRO A 635 1.59 13.81 -4.26
CA PRO A 635 2.78 14.30 -4.93
C PRO A 635 3.07 13.47 -6.18
N ASP A 636 3.37 14.16 -7.29
CA ASP A 636 4.05 13.53 -8.42
C ASP A 636 5.49 13.18 -8.04
N TYR A 637 6.09 12.29 -8.83
CA TYR A 637 7.45 11.81 -8.59
C TYR A 637 8.49 12.95 -8.48
N GLU A 638 8.30 14.04 -9.23
CA GLU A 638 9.19 15.21 -9.21
C GLU A 638 9.20 15.93 -7.84
N PHE A 639 8.15 15.80 -7.04
CA PHE A 639 8.05 16.42 -5.72
C PHE A 639 9.18 15.96 -4.80
N MET A 640 9.66 14.72 -4.96
CA MET A 640 10.77 14.19 -4.16
C MET A 640 12.05 15.02 -4.33
N SER A 641 12.23 15.62 -5.52
CA SER A 641 13.36 16.48 -5.85
C SER A 641 13.13 17.98 -5.60
N TYR A 642 12.01 18.35 -4.98
CA TYR A 642 11.70 19.75 -4.64
C TYR A 642 12.79 20.35 -3.75
N SER A 643 13.26 21.54 -4.13
CA SER A 643 14.24 22.33 -3.37
C SER A 643 13.69 23.70 -2.97
N GLU A 644 13.07 24.42 -3.91
CA GLU A 644 12.52 25.76 -3.71
C GLU A 644 11.41 26.08 -4.73
N GLY A 645 10.67 27.18 -4.49
CA GLY A 645 9.66 27.68 -5.42
C GLY A 645 8.23 27.25 -5.08
N ILE A 646 7.29 27.39 -6.01
CA ILE A 646 5.90 26.94 -5.83
C ILE A 646 5.71 25.65 -6.63
N TYR A 647 5.54 24.55 -5.93
CA TYR A 647 5.26 23.24 -6.52
C TYR A 647 3.92 23.24 -7.27
N LYS A 648 3.96 22.66 -8.47
CA LYS A 648 2.82 22.40 -9.36
C LYS A 648 3.06 21.03 -10.00
N SER A 649 2.10 20.14 -9.86
CA SER A 649 2.08 18.80 -10.45
C SER A 649 1.67 18.87 -11.93
N GLU A 650 1.92 17.80 -12.69
CA GLU A 650 1.45 17.70 -14.08
C GLU A 650 -0.08 17.50 -14.13
N LYS A 651 -0.68 17.04 -13.03
CA LYS A 651 -2.11 16.80 -12.88
C LYS A 651 -2.77 17.87 -12.02
N ILE A 652 -3.47 18.81 -12.64
CA ILE A 652 -4.39 19.67 -11.89
C ILE A 652 -5.46 18.77 -11.25
N GLY A 653 -5.60 18.80 -9.93
CA GLY A 653 -6.59 18.02 -9.19
C GLY A 653 -7.98 18.27 -9.74
N LEU A 654 -8.53 17.29 -10.47
CA LEU A 654 -9.92 17.35 -10.90
C LEU A 654 -10.77 17.04 -9.67
N LYS A 655 -11.48 18.07 -9.19
CA LYS A 655 -12.39 17.91 -8.05
C LYS A 655 -13.37 16.79 -8.34
N ASN A 656 -13.35 15.75 -7.50
CA ASN A 656 -14.24 14.61 -7.60
C ASN A 656 -15.08 14.53 -6.34
N ASP A 657 -16.39 14.70 -6.49
CA ASP A 657 -17.33 14.75 -5.37
C ASP A 657 -17.43 13.42 -4.60
N ASP A 658 -16.96 12.30 -5.17
CA ASP A 658 -17.04 10.98 -4.55
C ASP A 658 -15.75 10.60 -3.77
N TRP A 659 -14.57 10.86 -4.33
CA TRP A 659 -13.27 10.52 -3.75
C TRP A 659 -12.11 11.13 -4.57
N GLU A 660 -11.10 11.65 -3.88
CA GLU A 660 -9.86 12.17 -4.48
C GLU A 660 -8.66 11.47 -3.86
N LYS A 661 -7.74 11.01 -4.71
CA LYS A 661 -6.57 10.28 -4.25
C LYS A 661 -5.59 11.22 -3.53
N VAL A 662 -5.11 10.77 -2.38
CA VAL A 662 -3.99 11.34 -1.62
C VAL A 662 -3.07 10.20 -1.15
N ASP A 663 -1.79 10.49 -0.87
CA ASP A 663 -0.85 9.49 -0.36
C ASP A 663 0.12 10.02 0.72
N HIS A 664 0.14 11.34 0.99
CA HIS A 664 1.04 11.94 1.98
C HIS A 664 0.33 13.03 2.79
N SER A 665 0.46 12.96 4.11
CA SER A 665 -0.12 13.91 5.07
C SER A 665 0.93 14.88 5.61
N VAL A 666 0.63 16.17 5.55
CA VAL A 666 1.57 17.26 5.85
C VAL A 666 0.87 18.38 6.63
N LEU A 667 1.66 19.25 7.27
CA LEU A 667 1.12 20.33 8.08
C LEU A 667 1.08 21.64 7.27
N CYS A 668 -0.11 22.16 6.99
CA CYS A 668 -0.27 23.46 6.37
C CYS A 668 -0.27 24.57 7.42
N VAL A 669 0.65 25.51 7.30
CA VAL A 669 0.98 26.50 8.35
C VAL A 669 0.71 27.95 7.94
N GLY A 670 0.47 28.20 6.66
CA GLY A 670 0.24 29.55 6.16
C GLY A 670 -0.09 29.59 4.67
N TRP A 671 -0.24 30.80 4.14
CA TRP A 671 -0.40 31.07 2.72
C TRP A 671 0.31 32.35 2.32
N GLY A 672 0.57 32.47 1.03
CA GLY A 672 1.02 33.72 0.43
C GLY A 672 0.55 33.89 -1.01
N GLU A 673 0.91 35.03 -1.55
CA GLU A 673 0.68 35.37 -2.95
C GLU A 673 1.84 36.22 -3.45
N ASP A 674 2.50 35.71 -4.49
CA ASP A 674 3.55 36.38 -5.24
C ASP A 674 2.93 36.93 -6.54
N ASP A 675 3.20 38.20 -6.85
CA ASP A 675 2.66 38.88 -8.04
C ASP A 675 3.10 38.24 -9.37
N ILE A 676 4.21 37.48 -9.35
CA ILE A 676 4.81 36.80 -10.49
C ILE A 676 4.43 35.31 -10.49
N ASN A 677 4.51 34.65 -9.33
CA ASN A 677 4.44 33.18 -9.24
C ASN A 677 3.05 32.64 -8.85
N GLY A 678 2.16 33.51 -8.35
CA GLY A 678 0.78 33.21 -7.98
C GLY A 678 0.59 32.92 -6.49
N LYS A 679 -0.60 32.40 -6.16
CA LYS A 679 -1.00 32.03 -4.80
C LYS A 679 -0.42 30.69 -4.39
N TYR A 680 0.01 30.57 -3.14
CA TYR A 680 0.55 29.32 -2.60
C TYR A 680 0.17 29.08 -1.14
N TRP A 681 0.18 27.80 -0.75
CA TRP A 681 0.21 27.33 0.62
C TRP A 681 1.65 27.21 1.12
N ILE A 682 1.85 27.41 2.42
CA ILE A 682 3.12 27.17 3.11
C ILE A 682 2.94 25.92 3.95
N VAL A 683 3.75 24.90 3.69
CA VAL A 683 3.53 23.55 4.23
C VAL A 683 4.82 23.00 4.82
N GLN A 684 4.73 22.47 6.04
CA GLN A 684 5.81 21.75 6.70
C GLN A 684 5.72 20.27 6.34
N ASN A 685 6.83 19.71 5.84
CA ASN A 685 6.98 18.29 5.56
C ASN A 685 7.60 17.56 6.77
N SER A 686 7.62 16.23 6.72
CA SER A 686 8.15 15.32 7.76
C SER A 686 9.43 14.60 7.33
N TRP A 687 10.21 15.21 6.44
CA TRP A 687 11.45 14.64 5.88
C TRP A 687 12.74 15.31 6.40
N GLY A 688 12.64 16.00 7.54
CA GLY A 688 13.75 16.71 8.16
C GLY A 688 14.14 18.03 7.49
N GLU A 689 14.99 18.80 8.17
CA GLU A 689 15.34 20.18 7.77
C GLU A 689 16.22 20.25 6.51
N SER A 690 16.89 19.16 6.13
CA SER A 690 17.74 19.14 4.92
C SER A 690 16.95 19.11 3.62
N TRP A 691 15.65 18.80 3.66
CA TRP A 691 14.80 18.68 2.49
C TRP A 691 14.04 19.99 2.22
N GLY A 692 13.87 20.37 0.95
CA GLY A 692 13.14 21.57 0.53
C GLY A 692 13.67 22.88 1.15
N GLU A 693 12.75 23.78 1.49
CA GLU A 693 13.04 25.08 2.11
C GLU A 693 13.15 24.94 3.63
N LYS A 694 14.19 24.24 4.13
CA LYS A 694 14.39 23.92 5.56
C LYS A 694 13.28 23.05 6.17
N GLY A 695 12.86 22.01 5.45
CA GLY A 695 11.75 21.14 5.83
C GLY A 695 10.38 21.65 5.42
N TYR A 696 10.31 22.79 4.72
CA TYR A 696 9.08 23.36 4.20
C TYR A 696 9.04 23.31 2.67
N PHE A 697 7.85 23.44 2.12
CA PHE A 697 7.64 23.67 0.70
C PHE A 697 6.46 24.60 0.48
N LYS A 698 6.38 25.16 -0.73
CA LYS A 698 5.20 25.89 -1.19
C LYS A 698 4.55 25.11 -2.31
N ILE A 699 3.22 25.14 -2.34
CA ILE A 699 2.40 24.45 -3.35
C ILE A 699 1.28 25.39 -3.80
N ALA A 700 0.88 25.31 -5.07
CA ALA A 700 -0.14 26.18 -5.61
C ALA A 700 -1.47 26.10 -4.83
N ARG A 701 -2.12 27.26 -4.67
CA ARG A 701 -3.35 27.44 -3.88
C ARG A 701 -4.50 27.95 -4.75
N GLY A 702 -5.69 27.46 -4.47
CA GLY A 702 -6.97 27.86 -5.08
C GLY A 702 -7.41 26.99 -6.26
N ASN A 703 -6.61 26.00 -6.65
CA ASN A 703 -6.87 25.09 -7.77
C ASN A 703 -6.86 23.62 -7.34
N ASN A 704 -6.87 23.31 -6.04
CA ASN A 704 -6.76 21.97 -5.50
C ASN A 704 -5.56 21.18 -6.07
N GLU A 705 -4.41 21.86 -6.16
CA GLU A 705 -3.15 21.30 -6.65
C GLU A 705 -2.82 19.97 -5.94
N ALA A 706 -2.62 18.89 -6.70
CA ALA A 706 -2.36 17.56 -6.13
C ALA A 706 -3.38 17.11 -5.06
N SER A 707 -4.64 17.54 -5.16
CA SER A 707 -5.71 17.24 -4.18
C SER A 707 -5.51 17.87 -2.79
N ILE A 708 -4.56 18.80 -2.60
CA ILE A 708 -4.21 19.33 -1.26
C ILE A 708 -5.36 20.04 -0.53
N GLU A 709 -6.36 20.53 -1.26
CA GLU A 709 -7.50 21.27 -0.71
C GLU A 709 -8.71 20.36 -0.44
N SER A 710 -8.64 19.09 -0.84
CA SER A 710 -9.73 18.10 -0.78
C SER A 710 -9.96 17.57 0.64
N MET A 711 -8.90 17.44 1.44
CA MET A 711 -8.88 16.75 2.72
C MET A 711 -8.15 17.57 3.80
N GLY A 712 -8.66 18.78 4.08
CA GLY A 712 -8.22 19.57 5.23
C GLY A 712 -8.80 19.01 6.54
N GLU A 713 -7.95 18.83 7.55
CA GLU A 713 -8.29 18.24 8.85
C GLU A 713 -7.84 19.17 9.99
N PHE A 714 -8.63 19.22 11.06
CA PHE A 714 -8.33 20.01 12.25
C PHE A 714 -8.52 19.19 13.53
N ALA A 715 -7.80 19.58 14.58
CA ALA A 715 -8.06 19.15 15.94
C ALA A 715 -7.74 20.27 16.94
N THR A 716 -8.55 20.39 17.98
CA THR A 716 -8.41 21.37 19.05
C THR A 716 -8.05 20.66 20.32
N ILE A 717 -6.93 21.04 20.92
CA ILE A 717 -6.37 20.42 22.12
C ILE A 717 -6.42 21.37 23.31
N GLN A 718 -6.65 20.82 24.49
CA GLN A 718 -6.64 21.55 25.75
C GLN A 718 -5.76 20.86 26.77
N LYS A 719 -5.04 21.67 27.54
CA LYS A 719 -4.34 21.26 28.75
C LYS A 719 -5.36 21.14 29.87
N VAL A 720 -5.49 19.95 30.47
CA VAL A 720 -6.43 19.68 31.55
C VAL A 720 -5.70 19.12 32.77
N GLN A 721 -6.19 19.45 33.96
CA GLN A 721 -5.65 18.88 35.20
C GLN A 721 -5.77 17.35 35.14
N ASN A 722 -4.69 16.66 35.45
CA ASN A 722 -4.71 15.21 35.43
C ASN A 722 -5.40 14.66 36.69
N PRO A 723 -6.54 13.96 36.58
CA PRO A 723 -7.22 13.39 37.74
C PRO A 723 -6.44 12.25 38.42
N LEU A 724 -5.43 11.69 37.75
CA LEU A 724 -4.56 10.66 38.31
C LEU A 724 -3.33 11.24 39.04
N TYR A 725 -3.14 12.56 39.02
CA TYR A 725 -1.97 13.18 39.59
C TYR A 725 -1.90 12.97 41.11
N LYS A 726 -0.85 12.28 41.56
CA LYS A 726 -0.56 12.12 42.99
C LYS A 726 0.43 13.21 43.40
N GLN A 727 -0.04 14.20 44.16
CA GLN A 727 0.89 15.10 44.85
C GLN A 727 1.76 14.26 45.79
N ASN A 728 3.07 14.26 45.56
CA ASN A 728 4.02 13.75 46.54
C ASN A 728 3.91 14.63 47.79
N ASN A 729 3.08 14.22 48.75
CA ASN A 729 3.08 14.76 50.10
C ASN A 729 4.36 14.32 50.82
N ASN A 730 5.49 14.92 50.45
CA ASN A 730 6.63 15.07 51.35
C ASN A 730 6.54 16.45 52.00
N SER A 731 5.63 16.55 52.96
CA SER A 731 5.68 17.58 53.99
C SER A 731 6.63 17.13 55.10
N SER A 732 7.60 18.01 55.39
CA SER A 732 8.56 18.06 56.51
C SER A 732 9.72 17.07 56.55
#